data_AF-A0A512IDP5-F1
#
_entry.id   AF-A0A512IDP5-F1
#
_cell.length_a   1.000
_cell.length_b   1.000
_cell.length_c   1.000
_cell.angle_alpha   90.00
_cell.angle_beta   90.00
_cell.angle_gamma   90.00
#
_symmetry.space_group_name_H-M   'P 1'
#
loop_
_entity.id
_entity.type
_entity.pdbx_description
1 polymer ?
#
loop_
_entity_poly.entity_id
_entity_poly.type
_entity_poly.pdbx_seq_one_letter_code
_entity_poly.pdbx_strand_id
1 'polypeptide(L)'
;MPTEPPVPGERAGAHPEERAPGAGLRLTVLPPDRRPAEVTAGQPPAFGRTLRFALAMRGGVSLAVWIGGAVAELDLLRRIRIHRDPAGGLHAVLLQPSAQPDPHTAERARVYAGLLADAGYDRVEFDLLAGASAGGLNSVVHAVAQRAGTGLGALGLLWQEHAALDRLLRPLGRAPVDSLLQGDAYLWPRVQELLATVHGDPGHHPDLVAEHVSVDLSATVLDSDPSFHSGAAEGRGGFHFSSPEPGCPAPPLGNDIPARPGAPGGTPEEAGHRAASLARLAYAARATSSFPGAFEPAAVWSAPTAGRLVGFPRPDLSHAFSAHRGPEGLPFRVIDGGVFDNIPIDRAVAAAGTRTSLRHADRCLLYLDPDPPAPQEVRAGDLDLPRLVRTLGATVTRLRRRETGEDEVLALADRRDDRLVADGRLHPLAALPVAWDPASREDRRRAYVRYRARADAALLARLLTRPAQWQLASTLPRRQEVHARGAAELEPLRQELAGRYDALSRGPLTVPDATAVLRGPQALADAASCVLAWVRFLESLLLDSGPGPVPPAGFDPAPARAVAYRALAAAGHARDGLFATVLEVCEEPGAPVTAAVPVWLEAASPAPGTGEAAWRELDAAVAALRGAHAAVQAQMAQMGADHSEDGEPGASPGAPREAGPSTLWRESPWSAVPVSGPVPAAADLPPLFAAAGIPTPVSGISYGEIRGDGAPARPAALGPLPRAWARQRLQRALDASGRPGVTDDELRRILAPDAGRLPARDKLAGAGLFNFRGFLAADWRANDWWWGRLDAAAGAVAFLRTLPARSEPTTDPRGSSGAPAASEPAPHRPTREDPARESAAALQESLLDELGGGDRQHALATLGAGADGLARLAPGYRISLASRGLRVLGRALAGTPDLPRGVWELLLFLAQPVLVLVPLLLAPVRAALGFVAAAVALGLLGAPDPGGRAGELVLAGAGAGLLAAALLRTVHRAHRGWSRALEAAGGSPPAALADAGAARDAALRRAGCCGAAAAALLLPAAAAATTGRTALVLLLLAGVLGLERCAAAVALRVPGREPVDEVVRAAGVVLLAVAGWALVVLVVADPVAVRPGGGPALLVVAAAGAALGALVLAGFLRPGWAALVAGAAGLTAAAVLGAVGALTDRPGAGAAAALLGWAAVLWWAPREATLRRWERSEELRPPGGRRARG
;
A
#
# COMPACT_ATOMS: atom_id res chain seq x y z
N MET A 1 -55.74 -37.75 49.81
CA MET A 1 -56.86 -38.17 48.92
C MET A 1 -56.70 -37.41 47.61
N PRO A 2 -56.82 -38.10 46.47
CA PRO A 2 -55.81 -38.27 45.41
C PRO A 2 -56.01 -37.30 44.22
N THR A 3 -55.09 -37.12 43.25
CA THR A 3 -54.78 -38.05 42.14
C THR A 3 -53.43 -37.79 41.44
N GLU A 4 -52.78 -38.91 41.05
CA GLU A 4 -51.51 -39.13 40.33
C GLU A 4 -51.50 -38.68 38.83
N PRO A 5 -50.53 -39.09 37.96
CA PRO A 5 -49.12 -38.65 37.81
C PRO A 5 -48.80 -38.20 36.34
N PRO A 6 -47.57 -37.78 35.98
CA PRO A 6 -47.14 -37.77 34.57
C PRO A 6 -46.07 -38.83 34.24
N VAL A 7 -46.28 -39.42 33.07
CA VAL A 7 -45.48 -40.42 32.34
C VAL A 7 -44.20 -39.78 31.74
N PRO A 8 -43.08 -40.52 31.58
CA PRO A 8 -41.80 -39.97 31.14
C PRO A 8 -41.63 -39.98 29.61
N GLY A 9 -40.93 -38.98 29.06
CA GLY A 9 -40.40 -39.04 27.69
C GLY A 9 -39.97 -37.70 27.12
N GLU A 10 -38.66 -37.41 27.16
CA GLU A 10 -37.82 -36.96 26.03
C GLU A 10 -36.49 -36.40 26.57
N ARG A 11 -35.43 -37.21 26.47
CA ARG A 11 -34.06 -36.73 26.67
C ARG A 11 -33.70 -35.88 25.46
N ALA A 12 -33.57 -34.58 25.66
CA ALA A 12 -32.95 -33.66 24.72
C ALA A 12 -31.56 -34.19 24.33
N GLY A 13 -31.35 -34.45 23.04
CA GLY A 13 -30.04 -34.72 22.48
C GLY A 13 -29.13 -33.50 22.67
N ALA A 14 -28.02 -33.70 23.37
CA ALA A 14 -26.94 -32.72 23.41
C ALA A 14 -26.31 -32.65 22.02
N HIS A 15 -26.53 -31.53 21.33
CA HIS A 15 -25.74 -31.17 20.15
C HIS A 15 -24.28 -30.88 20.58
N PRO A 16 -23.28 -31.21 19.75
CA PRO A 16 -21.88 -30.93 20.07
C PRO A 16 -21.68 -29.41 20.18
N GLU A 17 -21.20 -28.96 21.34
CA GLU A 17 -20.77 -27.58 21.54
C GLU A 17 -19.52 -27.32 20.68
N GLU A 18 -19.65 -26.50 19.64
CA GLU A 18 -18.51 -25.94 18.91
C GLU A 18 -17.67 -25.09 19.88
N ARG A 19 -16.44 -25.56 20.16
CA ARG A 19 -15.48 -24.90 21.04
C ARG A 19 -14.96 -23.61 20.40
N ALA A 20 -14.75 -22.57 21.21
CA ALA A 20 -14.03 -21.37 20.79
C ALA A 20 -12.62 -21.74 20.27
N PRO A 21 -12.10 -21.06 19.23
CA PRO A 21 -10.77 -21.34 18.68
C PRO A 21 -9.69 -21.22 19.76
N GLY A 22 -8.90 -22.28 19.95
CA GLY A 22 -7.83 -22.33 20.95
C GLY A 22 -8.25 -22.66 22.38
N ALA A 23 -9.49 -23.10 22.63
CA ALA A 23 -9.90 -23.62 23.94
C ALA A 23 -9.10 -24.88 24.31
N GLY A 24 -8.00 -24.70 25.05
CA GLY A 24 -7.05 -25.76 25.46
C GLY A 24 -5.62 -25.59 24.96
N LEU A 25 -5.35 -24.62 24.08
CA LEU A 25 -4.02 -24.38 23.51
C LEU A 25 -3.15 -23.56 24.49
N ARG A 26 -2.11 -24.18 25.02
CA ARG A 26 -1.13 -23.50 25.91
C ARG A 26 -0.26 -22.57 25.06
N LEU A 27 -0.02 -21.34 25.53
CA LEU A 27 0.92 -20.39 24.90
C LEU A 27 2.09 -20.08 25.84
N THR A 28 3.31 -20.25 25.38
CA THR A 28 4.54 -19.81 26.08
C THR A 28 5.22 -18.69 25.28
N VAL A 29 5.52 -17.57 25.95
CA VAL A 29 6.31 -16.49 25.34
C VAL A 29 7.79 -16.79 25.53
N LEU A 30 8.55 -16.77 24.44
CA LEU A 30 9.97 -17.08 24.42
C LEU A 30 10.79 -15.79 24.22
N PRO A 31 11.63 -15.40 25.20
CA PRO A 31 12.55 -14.28 25.06
C PRO A 31 13.75 -14.63 24.15
N PRO A 32 14.49 -13.63 23.65
CA PRO A 32 15.53 -13.83 22.63
C PRO A 32 16.74 -14.66 23.09
N ASP A 33 16.94 -14.83 24.40
CA ASP A 33 18.01 -15.63 25.01
C ASP A 33 17.71 -17.13 25.05
N ARG A 34 16.47 -17.55 24.76
CA ARG A 34 16.06 -18.97 24.80
C ARG A 34 15.69 -19.49 23.43
N ARG A 35 15.85 -20.81 23.24
CA ARG A 35 15.55 -21.47 21.97
C ARG A 35 14.25 -22.28 22.02
N PRO A 36 13.49 -22.37 20.91
CA PRO A 36 12.27 -23.16 20.86
C PRO A 36 12.51 -24.62 21.29
N ALA A 37 13.62 -25.20 20.87
CA ALA A 37 14.01 -26.57 21.19
C ALA A 37 14.14 -26.84 22.70
N GLU A 38 14.50 -25.84 23.50
CA GLU A 38 14.61 -25.96 24.97
C GLU A 38 13.23 -26.07 25.63
N VAL A 39 12.24 -25.35 25.09
CA VAL A 39 10.87 -25.32 25.64
C VAL A 39 10.04 -26.49 25.13
N THR A 40 10.30 -26.95 23.91
CA THR A 40 9.58 -28.09 23.31
C THR A 40 10.21 -29.44 23.65
N ALA A 41 11.34 -29.46 24.37
CA ALA A 41 12.09 -30.67 24.70
C ALA A 41 12.42 -31.55 23.47
N GLY A 42 12.63 -30.91 22.31
CA GLY A 42 12.91 -31.60 21.04
C GLY A 42 11.70 -32.27 20.37
N GLN A 43 10.47 -32.02 20.82
CA GLN A 43 9.28 -32.56 20.18
C GLN A 43 9.09 -32.01 18.75
N PRO A 44 8.61 -32.87 17.82
CA PRO A 44 8.36 -32.46 16.45
C PRO A 44 7.23 -31.40 16.38
N PRO A 45 7.15 -30.65 15.27
CA PRO A 45 5.99 -29.80 14.96
C PRO A 45 4.68 -30.59 15.03
N ALA A 46 3.56 -29.92 15.34
CA ALA A 46 2.29 -30.60 15.55
C ALA A 46 1.68 -31.19 14.28
N PHE A 47 1.87 -30.52 13.14
CA PHE A 47 1.27 -30.86 11.84
C PHE A 47 2.31 -31.10 10.72
N GLY A 48 3.55 -30.64 10.90
CA GLY A 48 4.61 -30.67 9.89
C GLY A 48 4.40 -29.69 8.72
N ARG A 49 3.52 -28.69 8.84
CA ARG A 49 3.04 -27.87 7.69
C ARG A 49 3.25 -26.37 7.92
N THR A 50 3.76 -25.69 6.89
CA THR A 50 4.10 -24.25 6.92
C THR A 50 3.23 -23.46 5.94
N LEU A 51 2.65 -22.35 6.39
CA LEU A 51 1.92 -21.43 5.53
C LEU A 51 2.87 -20.34 5.01
N ARG A 52 3.05 -20.23 3.70
CA ARG A 52 3.98 -19.28 3.07
C ARG A 52 3.23 -18.21 2.29
N PHE A 53 3.43 -16.95 2.66
CA PHE A 53 2.77 -15.81 2.05
C PHE A 53 3.69 -15.09 1.06
N ALA A 54 3.16 -14.91 -0.14
CA ALA A 54 3.53 -13.81 -1.02
C ALA A 54 2.67 -12.60 -0.67
N LEU A 55 3.29 -11.50 -0.26
CA LEU A 55 2.60 -10.27 0.12
C LEU A 55 2.71 -9.25 -1.01
N ALA A 56 1.60 -8.94 -1.65
CA ALA A 56 1.51 -7.90 -2.67
C ALA A 56 0.94 -6.62 -2.05
N MET A 57 1.70 -5.53 -2.11
CA MET A 57 1.39 -4.26 -1.45
C MET A 57 1.16 -3.15 -2.48
N ARG A 58 -0.06 -2.63 -2.54
CA ARG A 58 -0.42 -1.54 -3.45
C ARG A 58 0.33 -0.25 -3.10
N GLY A 59 0.69 0.55 -4.12
CA GLY A 59 1.20 1.90 -3.92
C GLY A 59 0.13 2.89 -3.43
N GLY A 60 0.51 3.87 -2.59
CA GLY A 60 -0.50 4.71 -1.93
C GLY A 60 -0.05 5.99 -1.21
N VAL A 61 1.12 6.57 -1.49
CA VAL A 61 1.64 7.79 -0.82
C VAL A 61 1.50 7.68 0.72
N SER A 62 0.61 8.45 1.38
CA SER A 62 0.45 8.40 2.85
C SER A 62 -0.31 7.18 3.34
N LEU A 63 -1.01 6.45 2.47
CA LEU A 63 -1.63 5.16 2.80
C LEU A 63 -0.60 4.06 3.07
N ALA A 64 0.69 4.28 2.77
CA ALA A 64 1.73 3.37 3.24
C ALA A 64 1.85 3.29 4.76
N VAL A 65 1.34 4.28 5.48
CA VAL A 65 1.27 4.20 6.94
C VAL A 65 0.30 3.10 7.38
N TRP A 66 -0.84 2.98 6.68
CA TRP A 66 -1.78 1.86 6.86
C TRP A 66 -1.14 0.53 6.47
N ILE A 67 -0.44 0.46 5.33
CA ILE A 67 0.26 -0.76 4.90
C ILE A 67 1.31 -1.18 5.94
N GLY A 68 2.08 -0.23 6.47
CA GLY A 68 3.07 -0.50 7.51
C GLY A 68 2.43 -1.06 8.78
N GLY A 69 1.28 -0.53 9.18
CA GLY A 69 0.49 -1.08 10.29
C GLY A 69 -0.01 -2.49 10.00
N ALA A 70 -0.56 -2.73 8.81
CA ALA A 70 -1.03 -4.05 8.39
C ALA A 70 0.10 -5.10 8.41
N VAL A 71 1.26 -4.76 7.85
CA VAL A 71 2.45 -5.64 7.86
C VAL A 71 2.93 -5.89 9.29
N ALA A 72 2.92 -4.87 10.17
CA ALA A 72 3.31 -5.03 11.57
C ALA A 72 2.41 -6.00 12.35
N GLU A 73 1.11 -6.05 12.03
CA GLU A 73 0.19 -7.02 12.63
C GLU A 73 0.38 -8.42 12.02
N LEU A 74 0.51 -8.54 10.69
CA LEU A 74 0.77 -9.81 10.01
C LEU A 74 2.10 -10.46 10.43
N ASP A 75 3.11 -9.64 10.75
CA ASP A 75 4.39 -10.09 11.30
C ASP A 75 4.22 -10.93 12.58
N LEU A 76 3.13 -10.76 13.34
CA LEU A 76 2.86 -11.59 14.53
C LEU A 76 2.65 -13.07 14.17
N LEU A 77 2.03 -13.38 13.03
CA LEU A 77 1.83 -14.75 12.56
C LEU A 77 3.17 -15.48 12.38
N ARG A 78 4.20 -14.80 11.85
CA ARG A 78 5.52 -15.42 11.64
C ARG A 78 6.24 -15.75 12.95
N ARG A 79 5.80 -15.19 14.07
CA ARG A 79 6.41 -15.39 15.40
C ARG A 79 5.86 -16.60 16.14
N ILE A 80 4.79 -17.21 15.65
CA ILE A 80 4.12 -18.35 16.28
C ILE A 80 4.74 -19.66 15.78
N ARG A 81 4.98 -20.60 16.69
CA ARG A 81 5.32 -22.00 16.42
C ARG A 81 4.35 -22.90 17.17
N ILE A 82 3.83 -23.96 16.55
CA ILE A 82 2.94 -24.92 17.20
C ILE A 82 3.61 -26.30 17.24
N HIS A 83 3.59 -26.91 18.43
CA HIS A 83 4.17 -28.21 18.72
C HIS A 83 3.16 -29.07 19.47
N ARG A 84 3.40 -30.37 19.49
CA ARG A 84 2.74 -31.25 20.46
C ARG A 84 3.53 -31.24 21.77
N ASP A 85 2.83 -31.48 22.87
CA ASP A 85 3.44 -31.71 24.17
C ASP A 85 3.57 -33.23 24.47
N PRO A 86 4.27 -33.64 25.54
CA PRO A 86 4.40 -35.06 25.91
C PRO A 86 3.09 -35.78 26.21
N ALA A 87 2.03 -35.04 26.52
CA ALA A 87 0.70 -35.58 26.76
C ALA A 87 -0.17 -35.63 25.47
N GLY A 88 0.37 -35.20 24.33
CA GLY A 88 -0.32 -35.15 23.04
C GLY A 88 -1.14 -33.88 22.79
N GLY A 89 -1.16 -32.93 23.74
CA GLY A 89 -1.84 -31.65 23.63
C GLY A 89 -1.10 -30.65 22.73
N LEU A 90 -1.80 -29.64 22.22
CA LEU A 90 -1.21 -28.58 21.40
C LEU A 90 -0.58 -27.48 22.27
N HIS A 91 0.67 -27.16 21.97
CA HIS A 91 1.45 -26.12 22.64
C HIS A 91 2.00 -25.11 21.62
N ALA A 92 1.57 -23.86 21.74
CA ALA A 92 2.12 -22.76 20.97
C ALA A 92 3.25 -22.02 21.70
N VAL A 93 4.26 -21.62 20.92
CA VAL A 93 5.39 -20.81 21.36
C VAL A 93 5.39 -19.51 20.57
N LEU A 94 5.41 -18.38 21.26
CA LEU A 94 5.55 -17.05 20.68
C LEU A 94 7.00 -16.58 20.80
N LEU A 95 7.68 -16.42 19.67
CA LEU A 95 9.05 -15.90 19.61
C LEU A 95 9.02 -14.37 19.70
N GLN A 96 9.68 -13.81 20.72
CA GLN A 96 9.68 -12.37 20.92
C GLN A 96 11.09 -11.77 20.72
N PRO A 97 11.25 -10.73 19.87
CA PRO A 97 12.53 -10.03 19.73
C PRO A 97 12.97 -9.23 20.97
N SER A 98 12.02 -8.86 21.83
CA SER A 98 12.25 -8.09 23.05
C SER A 98 12.25 -8.99 24.28
N ALA A 99 13.10 -8.68 25.26
CA ALA A 99 13.19 -9.38 26.54
C ALA A 99 11.95 -9.14 27.45
N GLN A 100 11.22 -8.03 27.28
CA GLN A 100 10.03 -7.76 28.08
C GLN A 100 8.78 -8.28 27.37
N PRO A 101 8.08 -9.30 27.90
CA PRO A 101 6.86 -9.83 27.30
C PRO A 101 5.79 -8.75 27.23
N ASP A 102 5.19 -8.56 26.04
CA ASP A 102 4.01 -7.69 25.88
C ASP A 102 2.73 -8.54 26.02
N PRO A 103 1.91 -8.33 27.07
CA PRO A 103 0.70 -9.09 27.29
C PRO A 103 -0.30 -9.00 26.13
N HIS A 104 -0.41 -7.84 25.47
CA HIS A 104 -1.36 -7.64 24.36
C HIS A 104 -0.94 -8.44 23.13
N THR A 105 0.36 -8.42 22.81
CA THR A 105 0.91 -9.28 21.74
C THR A 105 0.69 -10.77 22.03
N ALA A 106 0.86 -11.21 23.29
CA ALA A 106 0.60 -12.60 23.67
C ALA A 106 -0.87 -12.99 23.54
N GLU A 107 -1.80 -12.10 23.86
CA GLU A 107 -3.23 -12.32 23.70
C GLU A 107 -3.62 -12.51 22.22
N ARG A 108 -3.18 -11.61 21.34
CA ARG A 108 -3.42 -11.75 19.90
C ARG A 108 -2.77 -12.99 19.32
N ALA A 109 -1.54 -13.29 19.74
CA ALA A 109 -0.84 -14.49 19.32
C ALA A 109 -1.60 -15.78 19.69
N ARG A 110 -2.32 -15.79 20.82
CA ARG A 110 -3.15 -16.93 21.22
C ARG A 110 -4.32 -17.16 20.25
N VAL A 111 -4.99 -16.07 19.84
CA VAL A 111 -6.09 -16.14 18.85
C VAL A 111 -5.57 -16.66 17.50
N TYR A 112 -4.47 -16.08 17.01
CA TYR A 112 -3.86 -16.53 15.76
C TYR A 112 -3.35 -17.97 15.83
N ALA A 113 -2.74 -18.38 16.96
CA ALA A 113 -2.28 -19.76 17.14
C ALA A 113 -3.44 -20.75 17.13
N GLY A 114 -4.59 -20.40 17.70
CA GLY A 114 -5.83 -21.18 17.59
C GLY A 114 -6.29 -21.32 16.14
N LEU A 115 -6.35 -20.22 15.39
CA LEU A 115 -6.75 -20.23 13.97
C LEU A 115 -5.78 -21.04 13.09
N LEU A 116 -4.48 -20.96 13.36
CA LEU A 116 -3.46 -21.75 12.66
C LEU A 116 -3.58 -23.25 13.01
N ALA A 117 -3.85 -23.58 14.27
CA ALA A 117 -4.08 -24.95 14.70
C ALA A 117 -5.35 -25.55 14.07
N ASP A 118 -6.45 -24.81 14.03
CA ASP A 118 -7.70 -25.20 13.37
C ASP A 118 -7.48 -25.49 11.87
N ALA A 119 -6.59 -24.71 11.23
CA ALA A 119 -6.20 -24.89 9.83
C ALA A 119 -5.06 -25.90 9.61
N GLY A 120 -4.49 -26.49 10.68
CA GLY A 120 -3.43 -27.50 10.62
C GLY A 120 -2.04 -26.99 10.24
N TYR A 121 -1.69 -25.75 10.61
CA TYR A 121 -0.38 -25.14 10.34
C TYR A 121 0.43 -24.88 11.60
N ASP A 122 1.73 -25.18 11.55
CA ASP A 122 2.64 -24.96 12.70
C ASP A 122 3.31 -23.60 12.68
N ARG A 123 3.46 -23.00 11.50
CA ARG A 123 4.28 -21.82 11.28
C ARG A 123 3.81 -21.05 10.05
N VAL A 124 4.04 -19.74 10.10
CA VAL A 124 3.88 -18.82 8.96
C VAL A 124 5.23 -18.24 8.52
N GLU A 125 5.41 -18.05 7.21
CA GLU A 125 6.56 -17.37 6.61
C GLU A 125 6.10 -16.36 5.55
N PHE A 126 6.80 -15.21 5.44
CA PHE A 126 6.57 -14.21 4.39
C PHE A 126 7.82 -14.13 3.51
N ASP A 127 7.91 -15.02 2.52
CA ASP A 127 9.12 -15.20 1.69
C ASP A 127 9.18 -14.25 0.49
N LEU A 128 8.03 -13.80 -0.03
CA LEU A 128 7.95 -12.93 -1.20
C LEU A 128 7.24 -11.63 -0.87
N LEU A 129 7.92 -10.51 -1.04
CA LEU A 129 7.38 -9.18 -0.78
C LEU A 129 7.40 -8.38 -2.07
N ALA A 130 6.23 -8.09 -2.63
CA ALA A 130 6.11 -7.31 -3.86
C ALA A 130 5.39 -6.00 -3.57
N GLY A 131 5.87 -4.88 -4.10
CA GLY A 131 5.20 -3.60 -3.89
C GLY A 131 5.63 -2.48 -4.81
N ALA A 132 4.74 -1.50 -4.98
CA ALA A 132 5.00 -0.26 -5.70
C ALA A 132 4.98 0.93 -4.74
N SER A 133 5.74 1.98 -5.05
CA SER A 133 5.73 3.22 -4.27
C SER A 133 6.02 2.95 -2.78
N ALA A 134 5.22 3.58 -1.94
CA ALA A 134 5.25 3.44 -0.51
C ALA A 134 4.89 2.02 -0.01
N GLY A 135 4.22 1.17 -0.82
CA GLY A 135 4.10 -0.28 -0.57
C GLY A 135 5.43 -1.02 -0.76
N GLY A 136 6.22 -0.60 -1.75
CA GLY A 136 7.59 -1.08 -1.97
C GLY A 136 8.55 -0.74 -0.81
N LEU A 137 8.41 0.45 -0.22
CA LEU A 137 9.18 0.83 0.98
C LEU A 137 8.88 -0.10 2.16
N ASN A 138 7.60 -0.39 2.44
CA ASN A 138 7.23 -1.34 3.49
C ASN A 138 7.73 -2.76 3.20
N SER A 139 7.77 -3.17 1.92
CA SER A 139 8.37 -4.45 1.49
C SER A 139 9.85 -4.55 1.87
N VAL A 140 10.63 -3.51 1.57
CA VAL A 140 12.06 -3.45 1.89
C VAL A 140 12.30 -3.48 3.40
N VAL A 141 11.55 -2.68 4.17
CA VAL A 141 11.71 -2.65 5.64
C VAL A 141 11.35 -4.00 6.25
N HIS A 142 10.26 -4.62 5.80
CA HIS A 142 9.86 -5.95 6.28
C HIS A 142 10.89 -7.02 5.93
N ALA A 143 11.46 -7.01 4.72
CA ALA A 143 12.52 -7.93 4.35
C ALA A 143 13.76 -7.80 5.25
N VAL A 144 14.20 -6.56 5.52
CA VAL A 144 15.34 -6.29 6.39
C VAL A 144 15.04 -6.71 7.84
N ALA A 145 13.84 -6.44 8.36
CA ALA A 145 13.43 -6.88 9.70
C ALA A 145 13.41 -8.41 9.82
N GLN A 146 12.89 -9.11 8.79
CA GLN A 146 12.89 -10.57 8.73
C GLN A 146 14.31 -11.14 8.70
N ARG A 147 15.22 -10.56 7.91
CA ARG A 147 16.63 -10.99 7.83
C ARG A 147 17.46 -10.58 9.04
N ALA A 148 17.00 -9.60 9.82
CA ALA A 148 17.60 -9.20 11.07
C ALA A 148 17.08 -9.97 12.29
N GLY A 149 15.92 -10.63 12.18
CA GLY A 149 15.22 -11.26 13.30
C GLY A 149 14.57 -10.25 14.27
N THR A 150 14.32 -9.02 13.80
CA THR A 150 13.80 -7.90 14.60
C THR A 150 12.31 -7.66 14.33
N GLY A 151 11.66 -6.84 15.16
CA GLY A 151 10.26 -6.45 14.96
C GLY A 151 10.11 -5.17 14.13
N LEU A 152 8.87 -4.83 13.75
CA LEU A 152 8.55 -3.65 12.94
C LEU A 152 8.17 -2.39 13.74
N GLY A 153 8.38 -2.38 15.07
CA GLY A 153 8.02 -1.23 15.92
C GLY A 153 8.69 0.09 15.48
N ALA A 154 9.94 0.03 15.02
CA ALA A 154 10.69 1.20 14.52
C ALA A 154 10.06 1.85 13.27
N LEU A 155 9.36 1.06 12.44
CA LEU A 155 8.70 1.56 11.23
C LEU A 155 7.55 2.52 11.58
N GLY A 156 6.78 2.21 12.63
CA GLY A 156 5.69 3.07 13.10
C GLY A 156 6.19 4.42 13.60
N LEU A 157 7.27 4.41 14.41
CA LEU A 157 7.92 5.63 14.89
C LEU A 157 8.46 6.50 13.75
N LEU A 158 9.06 5.87 12.73
CA LEU A 158 9.57 6.61 11.58
C LEU A 158 8.45 7.29 10.79
N TRP A 159 7.36 6.57 10.49
CA TRP A 159 6.21 7.18 9.83
C TRP A 159 5.67 8.35 10.66
N GLN A 160 5.55 8.18 11.97
CA GLN A 160 5.10 9.25 12.86
C GLN A 160 6.04 10.47 12.86
N GLU A 161 7.36 10.29 12.85
CA GLU A 161 8.31 11.40 13.01
C GLU A 161 8.84 12.00 11.71
N HIS A 162 9.14 11.20 10.70
CA HIS A 162 9.92 11.64 9.53
C HIS A 162 9.08 11.88 8.27
N ALA A 163 7.86 11.36 8.20
CA ALA A 163 6.96 11.53 7.06
C ALA A 163 6.08 12.80 7.14
N ALA A 164 6.46 13.76 7.99
CA ALA A 164 5.76 15.04 8.07
C ALA A 164 6.02 15.88 6.80
N LEU A 165 4.95 16.41 6.22
CA LEU A 165 5.02 17.12 4.93
C LEU A 165 5.93 18.37 4.99
N ASP A 166 5.97 19.05 6.13
CA ASP A 166 6.84 20.21 6.35
C ASP A 166 8.34 19.88 6.27
N ARG A 167 8.74 18.66 6.69
CA ARG A 167 10.11 18.16 6.57
C ARG A 167 10.43 17.68 5.16
N LEU A 168 9.47 17.05 4.50
CA LEU A 168 9.61 16.57 3.12
C LEU A 168 9.71 17.73 2.13
N LEU A 169 8.98 18.83 2.34
CA LEU A 169 9.02 20.02 1.48
C LEU A 169 10.44 20.59 1.32
N ARG A 170 10.80 20.99 0.10
CA ARG A 170 12.07 21.68 -0.14
C ARG A 170 12.24 22.94 0.72
N PRO A 171 13.49 23.28 1.10
CA PRO A 171 13.76 24.52 1.82
C PRO A 171 13.42 25.73 0.96
N LEU A 172 13.14 26.86 1.59
CA LEU A 172 12.88 28.13 0.89
C LEU A 172 14.14 28.60 0.14
N GLY A 173 13.96 29.17 -1.06
CA GLY A 173 15.07 29.61 -1.91
C GLY A 173 14.58 30.33 -3.16
N ARG A 174 15.50 30.78 -4.02
CA ARG A 174 15.20 31.41 -5.32
C ARG A 174 15.60 30.56 -6.54
N ALA A 175 16.40 29.52 -6.33
CA ALA A 175 16.77 28.61 -7.39
C ALA A 175 15.57 27.75 -7.83
N PRO A 176 15.44 27.45 -9.13
CA PRO A 176 14.45 26.48 -9.60
C PRO A 176 14.71 25.12 -8.95
N VAL A 177 13.65 24.31 -8.86
CA VAL A 177 13.70 22.97 -8.25
C VAL A 177 12.94 22.00 -9.13
N ASP A 178 13.30 20.73 -9.11
CA ASP A 178 12.64 19.74 -9.98
C ASP A 178 11.33 19.19 -9.39
N SER A 179 11.06 19.45 -8.10
CA SER A 179 9.97 18.84 -7.34
C SER A 179 9.58 19.65 -6.10
N LEU A 180 8.42 19.35 -5.50
CA LEU A 180 7.97 19.98 -4.25
C LEU A 180 8.68 19.42 -3.00
N LEU A 181 8.89 18.11 -2.98
CA LEU A 181 9.43 17.33 -1.87
C LEU A 181 10.87 16.88 -2.16
N GLN A 182 11.61 16.53 -1.12
CA GLN A 182 13.01 16.13 -1.19
C GLN A 182 13.17 14.61 -1.18
N GLY A 183 13.34 14.01 -2.36
CA GLY A 183 13.58 12.58 -2.50
C GLY A 183 15.01 12.19 -2.10
N ASP A 184 15.99 12.67 -2.86
CA ASP A 184 17.41 12.33 -2.65
C ASP A 184 18.00 13.02 -1.41
N ALA A 185 17.62 14.28 -1.19
CA ALA A 185 18.22 15.09 -0.14
C ALA A 185 17.69 14.77 1.27
N TYR A 186 16.54 14.11 1.39
CA TYR A 186 15.91 13.86 2.69
C TYR A 186 15.34 12.45 2.81
N LEU A 187 14.44 12.01 1.90
CA LEU A 187 13.79 10.71 2.03
C LEU A 187 14.79 9.55 2.00
N TRP A 188 15.70 9.51 1.02
CA TRP A 188 16.67 8.42 0.89
C TRP A 188 17.58 8.27 2.12
N PRO A 189 18.27 9.31 2.64
CA PRO A 189 19.05 9.21 3.87
C PRO A 189 18.25 8.68 5.06
N ARG A 190 16.99 9.10 5.23
CA ARG A 190 16.13 8.63 6.34
C ARG A 190 15.72 7.17 6.20
N VAL A 191 15.46 6.72 4.97
CA VAL A 191 15.21 5.28 4.72
C VAL A 191 16.48 4.47 4.98
N GLN A 192 17.65 4.95 4.57
CA GLN A 192 18.91 4.24 4.83
C GLN A 192 19.20 4.15 6.34
N GLU A 193 19.02 5.23 7.10
CA GLU A 193 19.13 5.24 8.56
C GLU A 193 18.13 4.27 9.21
N LEU A 194 16.90 4.19 8.69
CA LEU A 194 15.91 3.23 9.16
C LEU A 194 16.37 1.79 8.96
N LEU A 195 16.80 1.44 7.75
CA LEU A 195 17.23 0.07 7.46
C LEU A 195 18.44 -0.32 8.32
N ALA A 196 19.38 0.62 8.53
CA ALA A 196 20.49 0.43 9.45
C ALA A 196 20.04 0.23 10.90
N THR A 197 19.05 1.01 11.36
CA THR A 197 18.49 0.90 12.72
C THR A 197 17.76 -0.44 12.92
N VAL A 198 16.89 -0.82 11.99
CA VAL A 198 16.13 -2.09 12.03
C VAL A 198 17.07 -3.28 11.96
N HIS A 199 18.10 -3.22 11.11
CA HIS A 199 19.08 -4.31 11.01
C HIS A 199 20.00 -4.37 12.23
N GLY A 200 20.36 -3.22 12.81
CA GLY A 200 21.27 -3.09 13.95
C GLY A 200 20.61 -3.20 15.33
N ASP A 201 19.28 -3.29 15.41
CA ASP A 201 18.54 -3.30 16.67
C ASP A 201 19.04 -4.43 17.59
N PRO A 202 19.39 -4.16 18.87
CA PRO A 202 19.75 -5.21 19.81
C PRO A 202 18.60 -6.20 20.09
N GLY A 203 17.35 -5.76 20.02
CA GLY A 203 16.14 -6.56 20.21
C GLY A 203 15.84 -7.46 19.01
N HIS A 204 16.51 -8.61 18.93
CA HIS A 204 16.35 -9.60 17.86
C HIS A 204 16.20 -11.00 18.44
N HIS A 205 15.47 -11.87 17.75
CA HIS A 205 15.40 -13.29 18.07
C HIS A 205 16.04 -14.09 16.92
N PRO A 206 17.03 -14.95 17.18
CA PRO A 206 17.74 -15.68 16.14
C PRO A 206 16.85 -16.65 15.33
N ASP A 207 15.88 -17.32 15.96
CA ASP A 207 14.90 -18.18 15.24
C ASP A 207 13.79 -17.40 14.47
N LEU A 208 13.83 -16.07 14.52
CA LEU A 208 13.02 -15.19 13.66
C LEU A 208 13.76 -14.75 12.40
N VAL A 209 15.05 -15.03 12.28
CA VAL A 209 15.82 -14.75 11.05
C VAL A 209 15.25 -15.63 9.94
N ALA A 210 14.62 -15.01 8.96
CA ALA A 210 14.06 -15.73 7.83
C ALA A 210 15.18 -16.40 7.02
N GLU A 211 15.02 -17.67 6.68
CA GLU A 211 16.01 -18.44 5.90
C GLU A 211 16.23 -17.79 4.53
N HIS A 212 15.14 -17.36 3.88
CA HIS A 212 15.16 -16.70 2.59
C HIS A 212 14.00 -15.68 2.45
N VAL A 213 14.26 -14.53 1.85
CA VAL A 213 13.28 -13.48 1.51
C VAL A 213 13.69 -12.85 0.16
N SER A 214 12.72 -12.59 -0.72
CA SER A 214 12.92 -11.75 -1.90
C SER A 214 11.98 -10.54 -1.93
N VAL A 215 12.46 -9.46 -2.52
CA VAL A 215 11.72 -8.20 -2.69
C VAL A 215 11.66 -7.83 -4.17
N ASP A 216 10.45 -7.65 -4.68
CA ASP A 216 10.19 -7.21 -6.04
C ASP A 216 9.49 -5.83 -6.03
N LEU A 217 10.16 -4.82 -6.58
CA LEU A 217 9.65 -3.45 -6.60
C LEU A 217 9.28 -3.02 -8.01
N SER A 218 8.10 -2.45 -8.20
CA SER A 218 7.70 -1.86 -9.48
C SER A 218 8.28 -0.46 -9.64
N ALA A 219 8.69 -0.08 -10.85
CA ALA A 219 9.22 1.24 -11.14
C ALA A 219 8.81 1.68 -12.55
N THR A 220 8.86 2.98 -12.83
CA THR A 220 8.55 3.52 -14.16
C THR A 220 9.76 4.26 -14.71
N VAL A 221 10.20 3.95 -15.93
CA VAL A 221 11.36 4.58 -16.57
C VAL A 221 10.89 5.67 -17.54
N LEU A 222 11.32 6.91 -17.32
CA LEU A 222 10.97 8.07 -18.15
C LEU A 222 11.84 8.19 -19.40
N ASP A 223 13.12 7.83 -19.29
CA ASP A 223 14.08 7.92 -20.40
C ASP A 223 13.95 6.72 -21.33
N SER A 224 12.75 6.20 -21.56
CA SER A 224 12.51 5.16 -22.55
C SER A 224 12.83 5.74 -23.94
N ASP A 225 14.08 5.60 -24.36
CA ASP A 225 14.45 5.76 -25.75
C ASP A 225 13.58 4.77 -26.56
N PRO A 226 12.99 5.16 -27.70
CA PRO A 226 12.34 4.22 -28.62
C PRO A 226 13.23 3.02 -29.03
N SER A 227 14.52 3.01 -28.70
CA SER A 227 15.42 1.86 -28.81
C SER A 227 15.10 0.74 -27.79
N PHE A 228 14.16 -0.14 -28.16
CA PHE A 228 14.01 -1.60 -27.95
C PHE A 228 14.64 -2.38 -26.75
N HIS A 229 14.99 -1.77 -25.62
CA HIS A 229 15.42 -2.53 -24.43
C HIS A 229 14.19 -2.99 -23.59
N SER A 230 13.97 -4.31 -23.60
CA SER A 230 12.78 -5.15 -23.26
C SER A 230 12.05 -5.01 -21.90
N GLY A 231 12.12 -3.86 -21.24
CA GLY A 231 11.20 -3.51 -20.14
C GLY A 231 10.85 -2.02 -20.18
N ALA A 232 11.85 -1.19 -20.49
CA ALA A 232 11.67 0.25 -20.61
C ALA A 232 10.94 0.68 -21.90
N ALA A 233 10.76 -0.19 -22.90
CA ALA A 233 10.03 0.14 -24.12
C ALA A 233 8.56 0.58 -23.87
N GLU A 234 7.94 0.11 -22.78
CA GLU A 234 6.63 0.55 -22.30
C GLU A 234 6.71 1.50 -21.09
N GLY A 235 7.92 1.95 -20.73
CA GLY A 235 8.18 2.68 -19.49
C GLY A 235 8.14 1.80 -18.23
N ARG A 236 8.03 0.46 -18.34
CA ARG A 236 7.97 -0.46 -17.19
C ARG A 236 9.37 -0.82 -16.69
N GLY A 237 9.64 -0.58 -15.42
CA GLY A 237 10.88 -0.95 -14.73
C GLY A 237 10.61 -1.81 -13.50
N GLY A 238 11.68 -2.35 -12.92
CA GLY A 238 11.60 -3.08 -11.68
C GLY A 238 12.93 -3.18 -10.95
N PHE A 239 12.83 -3.39 -9.64
CA PHE A 239 13.97 -3.83 -8.84
C PHE A 239 13.74 -5.22 -8.28
N HIS A 240 14.77 -6.06 -8.27
CA HIS A 240 14.75 -7.38 -7.66
C HIS A 240 15.88 -7.48 -6.63
N PHE A 241 15.53 -7.87 -5.41
CA PHE A 241 16.48 -8.21 -4.35
C PHE A 241 16.15 -9.57 -3.78
N SER A 242 17.18 -10.33 -3.42
CA SER A 242 17.04 -11.70 -2.94
C SER A 242 18.11 -12.00 -1.91
N SER A 243 17.73 -12.66 -0.81
CA SER A 243 18.74 -13.30 0.06
C SER A 243 19.28 -14.58 -0.61
N PRO A 244 20.49 -15.05 -0.24
CA PRO A 244 21.01 -16.32 -0.77
C PRO A 244 20.01 -17.48 -0.60
N GLU A 245 19.94 -18.38 -1.58
CA GLU A 245 19.10 -19.57 -1.48
C GLU A 245 19.71 -20.59 -0.50
N PRO A 246 18.88 -21.34 0.26
CA PRO A 246 19.37 -22.38 1.14
C PRO A 246 20.20 -23.43 0.39
N GLY A 247 21.45 -23.66 0.83
CA GLY A 247 22.35 -24.65 0.23
C GLY A 247 23.14 -24.17 -1.00
N CYS A 248 22.91 -22.94 -1.46
CA CYS A 248 23.65 -22.33 -2.56
C CYS A 248 24.06 -20.89 -2.17
N PRO A 249 25.23 -20.69 -1.51
CA PRO A 249 25.75 -19.35 -1.27
C PRO A 249 26.16 -18.74 -2.62
N ALA A 250 25.23 -18.03 -3.25
CA ALA A 250 25.54 -17.24 -4.45
C ALA A 250 26.52 -16.13 -4.05
N PRO A 251 27.49 -15.78 -4.93
CA PRO A 251 28.34 -14.62 -4.70
C PRO A 251 27.47 -13.35 -4.60
N PRO A 252 27.84 -12.38 -3.76
CA PRO A 252 27.08 -11.14 -3.65
C PRO A 252 27.19 -10.35 -4.96
N LEU A 253 26.13 -10.38 -5.76
CA LEU A 253 26.03 -9.64 -7.03
C LEU A 253 25.57 -8.18 -6.82
N GLY A 254 25.32 -7.76 -5.56
CA GLY A 254 24.83 -6.41 -5.26
C GLY A 254 23.31 -6.26 -5.31
N ASN A 255 22.56 -7.37 -5.34
CA ASN A 255 21.11 -7.43 -5.13
C ASN A 255 20.73 -8.23 -3.87
N ASP A 256 21.66 -8.36 -2.92
CA ASP A 256 21.51 -9.16 -1.72
C ASP A 256 20.70 -8.47 -0.62
N ILE A 257 19.94 -9.27 0.14
CA ILE A 257 19.31 -8.84 1.41
C ILE A 257 20.13 -9.42 2.58
N PRO A 258 20.97 -8.60 3.25
CA PRO A 258 21.92 -9.10 4.22
C PRO A 258 21.23 -9.66 5.46
N ALA A 259 21.74 -10.80 5.97
CA ALA A 259 21.36 -11.31 7.29
C ALA A 259 22.14 -10.62 8.41
N ARG A 260 21.57 -10.65 9.62
CA ARG A 260 22.32 -10.31 10.82
C ARG A 260 23.48 -11.29 11.03
N PRO A 261 24.70 -10.81 11.36
CA PRO A 261 25.82 -11.69 11.66
C PRO A 261 25.55 -12.49 12.93
N GLY A 262 25.89 -13.78 12.92
CA GLY A 262 25.69 -14.70 14.06
C GLY A 262 26.61 -14.44 15.27
N ALA A 263 27.69 -13.67 15.10
CA ALA A 263 28.59 -13.24 16.18
C ALA A 263 28.90 -11.73 16.07
N PRO A 264 29.07 -11.02 17.20
CA PRO A 264 29.53 -9.63 17.18
C PRO A 264 31.02 -9.58 16.78
N GLY A 265 31.30 -9.18 15.54
CA GLY A 265 32.68 -9.03 15.04
C GLY A 265 32.90 -9.41 13.58
N GLY A 266 32.01 -8.98 12.67
CA GLY A 266 32.24 -9.17 11.23
C GLY A 266 33.46 -8.38 10.75
N THR A 267 34.10 -8.83 9.68
CA THR A 267 35.25 -8.12 9.11
C THR A 267 34.82 -6.71 8.63
N PRO A 268 35.74 -5.73 8.57
CA PRO A 268 35.42 -4.42 8.01
C PRO A 268 34.83 -4.49 6.59
N GLU A 269 35.24 -5.48 5.80
CA GLU A 269 34.73 -5.76 4.46
C GLU A 269 33.27 -6.23 4.48
N GLU A 270 32.91 -7.16 5.37
CA GLU A 270 31.52 -7.62 5.54
C GLU A 270 30.60 -6.49 6.03
N ALA A 271 31.10 -5.66 6.94
CA ALA A 271 30.37 -4.48 7.41
C ALA A 271 30.16 -3.46 6.28
N GLY A 272 31.19 -3.22 5.47
CA GLY A 272 31.11 -2.35 4.28
C GLY A 272 30.15 -2.89 3.23
N HIS A 273 30.20 -4.19 2.94
CA HIS A 273 29.28 -4.86 2.02
C HIS A 273 27.82 -4.72 2.48
N ARG A 274 27.54 -5.03 3.75
CA ARG A 274 26.22 -4.87 4.35
C ARG A 274 25.69 -3.44 4.24
N ALA A 275 26.53 -2.46 4.56
CA ALA A 275 26.15 -1.05 4.45
C ALA A 275 25.80 -0.67 3.00
N ALA A 276 26.56 -1.19 2.02
CA ALA A 276 26.27 -0.99 0.61
C ALA A 276 24.94 -1.65 0.19
N SER A 277 24.66 -2.88 0.62
CA SER A 277 23.41 -3.58 0.30
C SER A 277 22.19 -2.88 0.90
N LEU A 278 22.27 -2.41 2.15
CA LEU A 278 21.21 -1.59 2.76
C LEU A 278 21.03 -0.24 2.04
N ALA A 279 22.12 0.38 1.56
CA ALA A 279 22.03 1.62 0.79
C ALA A 279 21.36 1.42 -0.58
N ARG A 280 21.62 0.30 -1.26
CA ARG A 280 20.95 -0.08 -2.52
C ARG A 280 19.46 -0.32 -2.31
N LEU A 281 19.09 -1.07 -1.28
CA LEU A 281 17.69 -1.31 -0.88
C LEU A 281 16.97 0.01 -0.57
N ALA A 282 17.60 0.90 0.20
CA ALA A 282 17.04 2.20 0.54
C ALA A 282 16.85 3.10 -0.69
N TYR A 283 17.80 3.09 -1.62
CA TYR A 283 17.71 3.88 -2.84
C TYR A 283 16.64 3.34 -3.79
N ALA A 284 16.52 2.01 -3.92
CA ALA A 284 15.44 1.38 -4.69
C ALA A 284 14.05 1.69 -4.10
N ALA A 285 13.90 1.65 -2.77
CA ALA A 285 12.68 2.06 -2.07
C ALA A 285 12.31 3.54 -2.32
N ARG A 286 13.31 4.44 -2.31
CA ARG A 286 13.11 5.84 -2.72
C ARG A 286 12.72 5.94 -4.19
N ALA A 287 13.39 5.20 -5.08
CA ALA A 287 13.18 5.28 -6.52
C ALA A 287 11.75 4.87 -6.91
N THR A 288 11.25 3.75 -6.38
CA THR A 288 9.85 3.32 -6.58
C THR A 288 8.84 4.30 -5.98
N SER A 289 9.21 5.12 -4.99
CA SER A 289 8.34 6.12 -4.33
C SER A 289 8.40 7.53 -4.96
N SER A 290 8.97 7.67 -6.17
CA SER A 290 9.22 8.96 -6.82
C SER A 290 7.96 9.50 -7.52
N PHE A 291 6.94 9.84 -6.73
CA PHE A 291 5.64 10.27 -7.25
C PHE A 291 5.76 11.57 -8.08
N PRO A 292 5.31 11.59 -9.35
CA PRO A 292 5.48 12.73 -10.25
C PRO A 292 4.95 14.06 -9.68
N GLY A 293 5.77 15.11 -9.76
CA GLY A 293 5.47 16.44 -9.23
C GLY A 293 5.62 16.58 -7.71
N ALA A 294 5.51 15.49 -6.95
CA ALA A 294 5.80 15.49 -5.51
C ALA A 294 7.30 15.32 -5.27
N PHE A 295 7.89 14.22 -5.73
CA PHE A 295 9.33 13.94 -5.63
C PHE A 295 10.00 14.03 -7.00
N GLU A 296 11.29 14.37 -7.02
CA GLU A 296 12.09 14.42 -8.25
C GLU A 296 12.34 13.00 -8.77
N PRO A 297 12.40 12.78 -10.11
CA PRO A 297 12.77 11.49 -10.67
C PRO A 297 14.12 11.01 -10.11
N ALA A 298 14.17 9.75 -9.68
CA ALA A 298 15.41 9.15 -9.21
C ALA A 298 16.36 8.92 -10.38
N ALA A 299 17.65 9.18 -10.19
CA ALA A 299 18.69 8.84 -11.16
C ALA A 299 19.20 7.42 -10.85
N VAL A 300 18.87 6.44 -11.68
CA VAL A 300 19.29 5.04 -11.48
C VAL A 300 20.41 4.70 -12.46
N TRP A 301 21.54 4.26 -11.92
CA TRP A 301 22.67 3.79 -12.71
C TRP A 301 22.63 2.27 -12.77
N SER A 302 22.57 1.73 -13.98
CA SER A 302 22.59 0.29 -14.25
C SER A 302 24.00 -0.26 -14.49
N ALA A 303 25.04 0.55 -14.24
CA ALA A 303 26.45 0.21 -14.38
C ALA A 303 27.24 0.81 -13.20
N PRO A 304 28.32 0.16 -12.72
CA PRO A 304 29.16 0.71 -11.66
C PRO A 304 29.73 2.07 -12.07
N THR A 305 29.21 3.14 -11.48
CA THR A 305 29.56 4.52 -11.85
C THR A 305 30.16 5.25 -10.66
N ALA A 306 31.42 5.68 -10.78
CA ALA A 306 32.11 6.40 -9.72
C ALA A 306 31.39 7.72 -9.38
N GLY A 307 31.47 8.13 -8.11
CA GLY A 307 30.98 9.42 -7.62
C GLY A 307 30.16 9.32 -6.35
N ARG A 308 29.66 10.48 -5.90
CA ARG A 308 28.77 10.59 -4.75
C ARG A 308 27.43 11.20 -5.15
N LEU A 309 26.36 10.78 -4.49
CA LEU A 309 25.03 11.39 -4.55
C LEU A 309 24.69 11.88 -3.14
N VAL A 310 24.47 13.19 -2.97
CA VAL A 310 24.17 13.83 -1.67
C VAL A 310 25.15 13.39 -0.55
N GLY A 311 26.45 13.31 -0.86
CA GLY A 311 27.49 12.94 0.12
C GLY A 311 27.69 11.44 0.35
N PHE A 312 26.76 10.58 -0.10
CA PHE A 312 26.88 9.12 -0.05
C PHE A 312 27.52 8.56 -1.33
N PRO A 313 28.23 7.42 -1.27
CA PRO A 313 28.63 6.69 -2.47
C PRO A 313 27.40 6.40 -3.33
N ARG A 314 27.52 6.56 -4.66
CA ARG A 314 26.43 6.21 -5.57
C ARG A 314 26.12 4.71 -5.43
N PRO A 315 24.86 4.33 -5.17
CA PRO A 315 24.50 2.92 -5.09
C PRO A 315 24.56 2.30 -6.49
N ASP A 316 25.34 1.25 -6.62
CA ASP A 316 25.39 0.41 -7.81
C ASP A 316 24.16 -0.50 -7.85
N LEU A 317 23.30 -0.33 -8.85
CA LEU A 317 22.07 -1.10 -9.03
C LEU A 317 22.13 -2.00 -10.28
N SER A 318 23.32 -2.28 -10.82
CA SER A 318 23.51 -3.13 -12.01
C SER A 318 22.85 -4.51 -11.93
N HIS A 319 22.82 -5.14 -10.75
CA HIS A 319 22.19 -6.45 -10.59
C HIS A 319 20.79 -6.40 -9.99
N ALA A 320 20.38 -5.23 -9.52
CA ALA A 320 19.10 -5.02 -8.86
C ALA A 320 18.05 -4.38 -9.78
N PHE A 321 18.43 -3.62 -10.81
CA PHE A 321 17.50 -2.88 -11.68
C PHE A 321 17.30 -3.55 -13.04
N SER A 322 16.06 -3.57 -13.54
CA SER A 322 15.68 -4.32 -14.74
C SER A 322 16.26 -3.79 -16.04
N ALA A 323 16.51 -2.49 -16.15
CA ALA A 323 17.03 -1.90 -17.37
C ALA A 323 18.55 -1.75 -17.28
N HIS A 324 19.23 -2.05 -18.39
CA HIS A 324 20.67 -1.95 -18.53
C HIS A 324 21.05 -1.01 -19.68
N ARG A 325 22.06 -0.19 -19.44
CA ARG A 325 22.79 0.64 -20.39
C ARG A 325 24.28 0.53 -20.05
N GLY A 326 25.13 0.64 -21.06
CA GLY A 326 26.58 0.70 -20.88
C GLY A 326 27.06 1.81 -19.91
N PRO A 327 28.30 1.71 -19.39
CA PRO A 327 28.85 2.61 -18.37
C PRO A 327 28.96 4.09 -18.80
N GLU A 328 28.81 4.39 -20.10
CA GLU A 328 28.82 5.75 -20.65
C GLU A 328 27.40 6.34 -20.85
N GLY A 329 26.35 5.58 -20.51
CA GLY A 329 24.97 6.01 -20.57
C GLY A 329 24.59 6.94 -19.41
N LEU A 330 23.83 7.99 -19.71
CA LEU A 330 23.17 8.82 -18.69
C LEU A 330 22.30 7.96 -17.75
N PRO A 331 22.13 8.33 -16.47
CA PRO A 331 21.28 7.58 -15.55
C PRO A 331 19.85 7.48 -16.08
N PHE A 332 19.18 6.37 -15.81
CA PHE A 332 17.75 6.25 -16.04
C PHE A 332 17.00 7.15 -15.05
N ARG A 333 16.15 8.03 -15.57
CA ARG A 333 15.16 8.76 -14.79
C ARG A 333 14.00 7.84 -14.47
N VAL A 334 13.90 7.49 -13.19
CA VAL A 334 12.87 6.58 -12.68
C VAL A 334 11.87 7.35 -11.85
N ILE A 335 10.59 7.15 -12.13
CA ILE A 335 9.46 7.64 -11.34
C ILE A 335 8.69 6.46 -10.72
N ASP A 336 7.67 6.81 -9.94
CA ASP A 336 6.86 5.86 -9.19
C ASP A 336 6.32 4.69 -10.03
N GLY A 337 6.46 3.46 -9.52
CA GLY A 337 5.95 2.25 -10.17
C GLY A 337 4.42 2.25 -10.32
N GLY A 338 3.72 2.91 -9.40
CA GLY A 338 2.27 3.06 -9.39
C GLY A 338 1.66 3.91 -10.51
N VAL A 339 2.48 4.37 -11.46
CA VAL A 339 2.04 4.98 -12.72
C VAL A 339 1.64 3.92 -13.76
N PHE A 340 2.41 2.82 -13.87
CA PHE A 340 2.16 1.76 -14.86
C PHE A 340 1.92 0.37 -14.26
N ASP A 341 2.41 0.10 -13.05
CA ASP A 341 2.37 -1.20 -12.37
C ASP A 341 2.23 -0.92 -10.86
N ASN A 342 1.00 -0.56 -10.46
CA ASN A 342 0.67 -0.21 -9.07
C ASN A 342 0.37 -1.45 -8.22
N ILE A 343 0.31 -2.63 -8.85
CA ILE A 343 -0.09 -3.92 -8.30
C ILE A 343 0.81 -4.99 -8.94
N PRO A 344 1.95 -5.37 -8.34
CA PRO A 344 2.81 -6.39 -8.94
C PRO A 344 2.33 -7.83 -8.65
N ILE A 345 1.04 -8.15 -8.78
CA ILE A 345 0.54 -9.52 -8.51
C ILE A 345 1.19 -10.52 -9.45
N ASP A 346 1.32 -10.18 -10.73
CA ASP A 346 1.96 -11.04 -11.72
C ASP A 346 3.40 -11.39 -11.37
N ARG A 347 4.15 -10.41 -10.87
CA ARG A 347 5.53 -10.61 -10.40
C ARG A 347 5.54 -11.51 -9.17
N ALA A 348 4.64 -11.28 -8.22
CA ALA A 348 4.50 -12.10 -7.01
C ALA A 348 4.11 -13.56 -7.32
N VAL A 349 3.24 -13.79 -8.31
CA VAL A 349 2.80 -15.13 -8.74
C VAL A 349 3.88 -15.85 -9.53
N ALA A 350 4.48 -15.18 -10.51
CA ALA A 350 5.62 -15.71 -11.24
C ALA A 350 6.77 -16.05 -10.28
N ALA A 351 6.97 -15.18 -9.29
CA ALA A 351 7.91 -15.42 -8.23
C ALA A 351 7.55 -16.69 -7.45
N ALA A 352 6.36 -16.74 -6.84
CA ALA A 352 5.86 -17.88 -6.07
C ALA A 352 5.99 -19.22 -6.80
N GLY A 353 5.84 -19.21 -8.12
CA GLY A 353 5.96 -20.39 -8.97
C GLY A 353 7.35 -21.04 -9.03
N THR A 354 8.42 -20.34 -8.64
CA THR A 354 9.80 -20.88 -8.77
C THR A 354 10.53 -21.01 -7.44
N ARG A 355 9.93 -20.63 -6.31
CA ARG A 355 10.66 -20.57 -5.04
C ARG A 355 10.80 -21.93 -4.37
N THR A 356 11.96 -22.11 -3.74
CA THR A 356 12.32 -23.30 -2.97
C THR A 356 11.64 -23.30 -1.59
N SER A 357 11.31 -24.48 -1.07
CA SER A 357 10.69 -24.67 0.25
C SER A 357 11.20 -25.95 0.88
N LEU A 358 12.12 -25.91 1.84
CA LEU A 358 12.64 -27.16 2.43
C LEU A 358 11.62 -27.92 3.29
N ARG A 359 10.42 -27.38 3.51
CA ARG A 359 9.34 -27.91 4.35
C ARG A 359 8.07 -28.16 3.53
N HIS A 360 7.17 -29.01 4.04
CA HIS A 360 5.83 -29.14 3.50
C HIS A 360 5.11 -27.79 3.70
N ALA A 361 4.80 -27.12 2.59
CA ALA A 361 4.31 -25.75 2.63
C ALA A 361 3.26 -25.46 1.57
N ASP A 362 2.25 -24.69 1.98
CA ASP A 362 1.27 -24.12 1.07
C ASP A 362 1.56 -22.65 0.82
N ARG A 363 1.41 -22.26 -0.43
CA ARG A 363 1.57 -20.88 -0.87
C ARG A 363 0.24 -20.15 -0.87
N CYS A 364 0.28 -18.94 -0.32
CA CYS A 364 -0.82 -18.00 -0.32
C CYS A 364 -0.35 -16.67 -0.90
N LEU A 365 -1.17 -16.03 -1.72
CA LEU A 365 -0.97 -14.65 -2.15
C LEU A 365 -1.94 -13.77 -1.35
N LEU A 366 -1.38 -12.87 -0.53
CA LEU A 366 -2.15 -11.91 0.24
C LEU A 366 -1.95 -10.51 -0.35
N TYR A 367 -3.05 -9.89 -0.78
CA TYR A 367 -3.05 -8.55 -1.35
C TYR A 367 -3.48 -7.51 -0.31
N LEU A 368 -2.68 -6.45 -0.16
CA LEU A 368 -2.99 -5.32 0.74
C LEU A 368 -3.44 -4.10 -0.08
N ASP A 369 -4.73 -3.75 0.03
CA ASP A 369 -5.32 -2.59 -0.64
C ASP A 369 -5.91 -1.56 0.35
N PRO A 370 -5.22 -0.44 0.63
CA PRO A 370 -5.73 0.57 1.56
C PRO A 370 -6.94 1.36 1.05
N ASP A 371 -7.18 1.44 -0.26
CA ASP A 371 -8.26 2.26 -0.84
C ASP A 371 -8.81 1.62 -2.13
N PRO A 372 -9.54 0.49 -2.02
CA PRO A 372 -10.08 -0.18 -3.19
C PRO A 372 -11.05 0.73 -3.93
N PRO A 373 -11.02 0.75 -5.28
CA PRO A 373 -11.95 1.57 -6.05
C PRO A 373 -13.39 1.13 -5.74
N ALA A 374 -14.25 2.08 -5.40
CA ALA A 374 -15.68 1.80 -5.30
C ALA A 374 -16.19 1.33 -6.69
N PRO A 375 -16.99 0.26 -6.79
CA PRO A 375 -17.62 -0.12 -8.05
C PRO A 375 -18.46 1.05 -8.55
N GLN A 376 -18.00 1.73 -9.59
CA GLN A 376 -18.64 2.92 -10.12
C GLN A 376 -18.78 2.78 -11.62
N GLU A 377 -20.03 2.70 -12.11
CA GLU A 377 -20.32 2.91 -13.53
C GLU A 377 -19.80 4.29 -13.94
N VAL A 378 -18.91 4.31 -14.92
CA VAL A 378 -18.25 5.54 -15.37
C VAL A 378 -19.27 6.43 -16.08
N ARG A 379 -19.58 7.58 -15.48
CA ARG A 379 -20.08 8.76 -16.21
C ARG A 379 -18.97 9.79 -16.33
N ALA A 380 -18.78 10.27 -17.57
CA ALA A 380 -17.76 11.26 -17.89
C ALA A 380 -18.20 12.64 -17.38
N GLY A 381 -17.42 13.21 -16.46
CA GLY A 381 -17.53 14.61 -16.06
C GLY A 381 -17.58 14.79 -14.56
N ASP A 382 -16.45 15.17 -13.95
CA ASP A 382 -16.38 16.22 -12.93
C ASP A 382 -14.98 16.25 -12.29
N LEU A 383 -14.24 17.32 -12.57
CA LEU A 383 -13.24 17.95 -11.69
C LEU A 383 -12.76 19.22 -12.41
N ASP A 384 -13.31 20.36 -12.00
CA ASP A 384 -12.96 21.67 -12.58
C ASP A 384 -11.65 22.17 -11.93
N LEU A 385 -10.52 21.73 -12.49
CA LEU A 385 -9.18 22.17 -12.13
C LEU A 385 -8.45 22.74 -13.36
N PRO A 386 -7.55 23.74 -13.21
CA PRO A 386 -6.84 24.40 -14.32
C PRO A 386 -6.08 23.42 -15.24
N ARG A 387 -5.95 23.78 -16.52
CA ARG A 387 -5.46 22.91 -17.62
C ARG A 387 -4.16 22.12 -17.34
N LEU A 388 -3.21 22.65 -16.56
CA LEU A 388 -1.93 22.00 -16.22
C LEU A 388 -2.11 20.84 -15.21
N VAL A 389 -2.96 21.04 -14.20
CA VAL A 389 -3.37 20.00 -13.25
C VAL A 389 -4.27 18.98 -13.95
N ARG A 390 -5.02 19.41 -14.97
CA ARG A 390 -5.81 18.53 -15.82
C ARG A 390 -4.93 17.65 -16.70
N THR A 391 -3.82 18.11 -17.28
CA THR A 391 -2.93 17.22 -18.06
C THR A 391 -2.16 16.26 -17.17
N LEU A 392 -1.56 16.73 -16.06
CA LEU A 392 -0.87 15.83 -15.13
C LEU A 392 -1.84 14.87 -14.42
N GLY A 393 -2.97 15.39 -13.93
CA GLY A 393 -4.02 14.62 -13.28
C GLY A 393 -4.76 13.69 -14.24
N ALA A 394 -5.08 14.11 -15.47
CA ALA A 394 -5.73 13.23 -16.46
C ALA A 394 -4.77 12.18 -17.00
N THR A 395 -3.47 12.46 -17.17
CA THR A 395 -2.49 11.46 -17.58
C THR A 395 -2.28 10.43 -16.46
N VAL A 396 -2.10 10.87 -15.21
CA VAL A 396 -1.99 9.96 -14.04
C VAL A 396 -3.28 9.17 -13.78
N THR A 397 -4.47 9.77 -13.95
CA THR A 397 -5.76 9.06 -13.75
C THR A 397 -6.16 8.18 -14.93
N ARG A 398 -5.81 8.54 -16.18
CA ARG A 398 -6.04 7.67 -17.36
C ARG A 398 -5.06 6.50 -17.40
N LEU A 399 -3.81 6.68 -16.95
CA LEU A 399 -2.83 5.60 -16.81
C LEU A 399 -3.20 4.65 -15.67
N ARG A 400 -3.60 5.17 -14.49
CA ARG A 400 -4.13 4.37 -13.37
C ARG A 400 -5.39 3.56 -13.70
N ARG A 401 -6.16 3.96 -14.70
CA ARG A 401 -7.39 3.27 -15.13
C ARG A 401 -7.14 2.14 -16.13
N ARG A 402 -5.92 1.99 -16.67
CA ARG A 402 -5.64 1.00 -17.72
C ARG A 402 -5.27 -0.39 -17.19
N GLU A 403 -5.02 -0.54 -15.89
CA GLU A 403 -4.88 -1.85 -15.23
C GLU A 403 -5.68 -1.82 -13.92
N THR A 404 -6.90 -2.33 -13.96
CA THR A 404 -7.73 -2.55 -12.77
C THR A 404 -7.27 -3.84 -12.10
N GLY A 405 -7.09 -3.85 -10.77
CA GLY A 405 -6.68 -5.05 -10.04
C GLY A 405 -7.61 -6.26 -10.27
N GLU A 406 -8.83 -6.02 -10.74
CA GLU A 406 -9.76 -7.07 -11.21
C GLU A 406 -9.20 -7.87 -12.40
N ASP A 407 -8.51 -7.25 -13.36
CA ASP A 407 -7.90 -7.94 -14.51
C ASP A 407 -6.76 -8.87 -14.08
N GLU A 408 -5.96 -8.45 -13.09
CA GLU A 408 -4.87 -9.28 -12.53
C GLU A 408 -5.41 -10.41 -11.65
N VAL A 409 -6.48 -10.15 -10.87
CA VAL A 409 -7.17 -11.19 -10.09
C VAL A 409 -7.83 -12.21 -11.01
N LEU A 410 -8.42 -11.78 -12.13
CA LEU A 410 -8.91 -12.67 -13.18
C LEU A 410 -7.77 -13.49 -13.80
N ALA A 411 -6.63 -12.87 -14.10
CA ALA A 411 -5.44 -13.60 -14.59
C ALA A 411 -4.91 -14.63 -13.58
N LEU A 412 -5.07 -14.38 -12.26
CA LEU A 412 -4.76 -15.37 -11.23
C LEU A 412 -5.77 -16.53 -11.23
N ALA A 413 -7.06 -16.24 -11.38
CA ALA A 413 -8.10 -17.25 -11.51
C ALA A 413 -7.86 -18.12 -12.76
N ASP A 414 -7.56 -17.50 -13.91
CA ASP A 414 -7.20 -18.20 -15.14
C ASP A 414 -5.96 -19.09 -14.94
N ARG A 415 -4.92 -18.62 -14.25
CA ARG A 415 -3.73 -19.44 -13.93
C ARG A 415 -4.06 -20.61 -13.00
N ARG A 416 -4.97 -20.42 -12.04
CA ARG A 416 -5.43 -21.49 -11.15
C ARG A 416 -6.21 -22.52 -11.96
N ASP A 417 -7.09 -22.08 -12.83
CA ASP A 417 -7.93 -22.95 -13.66
C ASP A 417 -7.06 -23.68 -14.70
N ASP A 418 -6.05 -23.02 -15.30
CA ASP A 418 -5.03 -23.65 -16.14
C ASP A 418 -4.26 -24.74 -15.40
N ARG A 419 -3.93 -24.53 -14.12
CA ARG A 419 -3.31 -25.56 -13.28
C ARG A 419 -4.26 -26.71 -13.00
N LEU A 420 -5.52 -26.44 -12.65
CA LEU A 420 -6.52 -27.49 -12.45
C LEU A 420 -6.73 -28.31 -13.73
N VAL A 421 -6.72 -27.68 -14.91
CA VAL A 421 -6.76 -28.35 -16.20
C VAL A 421 -5.49 -29.18 -16.44
N ALA A 422 -4.30 -28.66 -16.10
CA ALA A 422 -3.05 -29.40 -16.22
C ALA A 422 -2.99 -30.61 -15.29
N ASP A 423 -3.42 -30.48 -14.03
CA ASP A 423 -3.56 -31.58 -13.08
C ASP A 423 -4.62 -32.58 -13.57
N GLY A 424 -5.71 -32.09 -14.17
CA GLY A 424 -6.73 -32.89 -14.85
C GLY A 424 -6.18 -33.79 -15.98
N ARG A 425 -5.09 -33.39 -16.64
CA ARG A 425 -4.42 -34.20 -17.68
C ARG A 425 -3.58 -35.35 -17.10
N LEU A 426 -3.27 -35.32 -15.80
CA LEU A 426 -2.54 -36.40 -15.12
C LEU A 426 -3.44 -37.61 -14.84
N HIS A 427 -4.75 -37.40 -14.63
CA HIS A 427 -5.69 -38.49 -14.35
C HIS A 427 -5.82 -39.52 -15.50
N PRO A 428 -5.94 -39.12 -16.79
CA PRO A 428 -5.91 -40.06 -17.91
C PRO A 428 -4.62 -40.88 -18.01
N LEU A 429 -3.48 -40.32 -17.58
CA LEU A 429 -2.19 -41.06 -17.58
C LEU A 429 -2.19 -42.20 -16.57
N ALA A 430 -2.86 -42.04 -15.43
CA ALA A 430 -2.95 -43.09 -14.42
C ALA A 430 -3.77 -44.31 -14.89
N ALA A 431 -4.69 -44.10 -15.83
CA ALA A 431 -5.49 -45.18 -16.42
C ALA A 431 -4.74 -45.98 -17.51
N LEU A 432 -3.57 -45.52 -17.96
CA LEU A 432 -2.78 -46.19 -18.99
C LEU A 432 -1.84 -47.24 -18.36
N PRO A 433 -1.75 -48.46 -18.91
CA PRO A 433 -0.75 -49.43 -18.47
C PRO A 433 0.67 -48.90 -18.73
N VAL A 434 1.44 -48.64 -17.68
CA VAL A 434 2.82 -48.15 -17.81
C VAL A 434 3.80 -49.32 -17.79
N ALA A 435 4.28 -49.74 -18.96
CA ALA A 435 5.34 -50.75 -19.09
C ALA A 435 6.74 -50.13 -18.93
N TRP A 436 7.62 -50.79 -18.18
CA TRP A 436 8.99 -50.33 -17.86
C TRP A 436 10.09 -51.15 -18.54
N ASP A 437 9.75 -51.92 -19.57
CA ASP A 437 10.73 -52.59 -20.42
C ASP A 437 11.58 -51.57 -21.23
N PRO A 438 12.73 -51.97 -21.78
CA PRO A 438 13.61 -51.06 -22.51
C PRO A 438 12.97 -50.35 -23.71
N ALA A 439 12.08 -51.01 -24.45
CA ALA A 439 11.43 -50.43 -25.64
C ALA A 439 10.43 -49.34 -25.23
N SER A 440 9.59 -49.61 -24.24
CA SER A 440 8.64 -48.62 -23.70
C SER A 440 9.33 -47.40 -23.06
N ARG A 441 10.54 -47.58 -22.51
CA ARG A 441 11.36 -46.46 -22.01
C ARG A 441 11.91 -45.60 -23.15
N GLU A 442 12.42 -46.24 -24.20
CA GLU A 442 12.90 -45.55 -25.40
C GLU A 442 11.78 -44.74 -26.08
N ASP A 443 10.59 -45.33 -26.23
CA ASP A 443 9.43 -44.64 -26.82
C ASP A 443 8.99 -43.41 -26.02
N ARG A 444 8.99 -43.51 -24.69
CA ARG A 444 8.71 -42.37 -23.81
C ARG A 444 9.78 -41.28 -23.92
N ARG A 445 11.07 -41.65 -24.01
CA ARG A 445 12.15 -40.68 -24.25
C ARG A 445 11.95 -39.96 -25.58
N ARG A 446 11.53 -40.65 -26.65
CA ARG A 446 11.18 -40.00 -27.94
C ARG A 446 10.01 -39.04 -27.80
N ALA A 447 8.99 -39.39 -27.03
CA ALA A 447 7.86 -38.50 -26.74
C ALA A 447 8.31 -37.26 -25.94
N TYR A 448 9.21 -37.42 -24.97
CA TYR A 448 9.80 -36.32 -24.22
C TYR A 448 10.62 -35.37 -25.09
N VAL A 449 11.41 -35.88 -26.03
CA VAL A 449 12.10 -35.05 -27.03
C VAL A 449 11.08 -34.20 -27.80
N ARG A 450 9.99 -34.79 -28.30
CA ARG A 450 8.93 -34.01 -28.99
C ARG A 450 8.28 -32.95 -28.09
N TYR A 451 8.05 -33.26 -26.82
CA TYR A 451 7.56 -32.31 -25.83
C TYR A 451 8.53 -31.13 -25.64
N ARG A 452 9.84 -31.43 -25.51
CA ARG A 452 10.89 -30.42 -25.31
C ARG A 452 10.99 -29.42 -26.45
N ALA A 453 10.62 -29.80 -27.68
CA ALA A 453 10.55 -28.86 -28.80
C ALA A 453 9.68 -27.63 -28.47
N ARG A 454 8.48 -27.85 -27.92
CA ARG A 454 7.54 -26.78 -27.56
C ARG A 454 7.97 -26.07 -26.27
N ALA A 455 8.46 -26.82 -25.29
CA ALA A 455 8.89 -26.26 -24.01
C ALA A 455 10.11 -25.33 -24.18
N ASP A 456 11.13 -25.77 -24.91
CA ASP A 456 12.36 -25.02 -25.14
C ASP A 456 12.10 -23.84 -26.08
N ALA A 457 11.25 -23.98 -27.09
CA ALA A 457 10.81 -22.86 -27.92
C ALA A 457 10.09 -21.77 -27.10
N ALA A 458 9.24 -22.16 -26.14
CA ALA A 458 8.59 -21.21 -25.25
C ALA A 458 9.59 -20.54 -24.29
N LEU A 459 10.57 -21.31 -23.80
CA LEU A 459 11.63 -20.83 -22.92
C LEU A 459 12.52 -19.79 -23.61
N LEU A 460 13.04 -20.11 -24.79
CA LEU A 460 13.87 -19.21 -25.60
C LEU A 460 13.06 -18.01 -26.09
N ALA A 461 11.78 -18.18 -26.42
CA ALA A 461 10.94 -17.06 -26.78
C ALA A 461 10.75 -16.07 -25.63
N ARG A 462 10.57 -16.55 -24.38
CA ARG A 462 10.53 -15.67 -23.19
C ARG A 462 11.86 -14.97 -22.96
N LEU A 463 12.97 -15.68 -23.11
CA LEU A 463 14.31 -15.11 -22.99
C LEU A 463 14.53 -13.97 -24.00
N LEU A 464 14.22 -14.19 -25.28
CA LEU A 464 14.47 -13.23 -26.35
C LEU A 464 13.47 -12.07 -26.38
N THR A 465 12.23 -12.27 -25.90
CA THR A 465 11.24 -11.18 -25.78
C THR A 465 11.48 -10.31 -24.55
N ARG A 466 12.00 -10.89 -23.47
CA ARG A 466 12.18 -10.21 -22.17
C ARG A 466 13.55 -10.49 -21.52
N PRO A 467 14.69 -10.26 -22.21
CA PRO A 467 16.01 -10.56 -21.68
C PRO A 467 16.34 -9.83 -20.37
N ALA A 468 15.81 -8.61 -20.19
CA ALA A 468 15.95 -7.82 -18.97
C ALA A 468 15.39 -8.52 -17.71
N GLN A 469 14.23 -9.18 -17.85
CA GLN A 469 13.58 -9.89 -16.74
C GLN A 469 14.37 -11.15 -16.35
N TRP A 470 14.92 -11.87 -17.34
CA TRP A 470 15.81 -12.99 -17.06
C TRP A 470 17.07 -12.51 -16.35
N GLN A 471 17.70 -11.43 -16.84
CA GLN A 471 18.91 -10.89 -16.21
C GLN A 471 18.65 -10.61 -14.73
N LEU A 472 17.59 -9.91 -14.34
CA LEU A 472 17.28 -9.66 -12.92
C LEU A 472 17.33 -10.89 -12.00
N ALA A 473 16.83 -12.04 -12.48
CA ALA A 473 16.79 -13.29 -11.72
C ALA A 473 18.02 -14.20 -11.96
N SER A 474 18.87 -13.86 -12.94
CA SER A 474 20.05 -14.62 -13.31
C SER A 474 21.14 -14.53 -12.24
N THR A 475 21.79 -15.67 -12.03
CA THR A 475 22.90 -15.85 -11.09
C THR A 475 24.27 -15.44 -11.66
N LEU A 476 24.31 -14.93 -12.89
CA LEU A 476 25.56 -14.59 -13.56
C LEU A 476 26.12 -13.22 -13.12
N PRO A 477 27.46 -13.11 -12.99
CA PRO A 477 28.10 -11.86 -12.57
C PRO A 477 28.19 -10.80 -13.67
N ARG A 478 27.89 -11.14 -14.93
CA ARG A 478 27.92 -10.20 -16.05
C ARG A 478 26.50 -9.85 -16.48
N ARG A 479 26.26 -8.56 -16.71
CA ARG A 479 25.06 -8.02 -17.34
C ARG A 479 25.39 -7.55 -18.74
N GLN A 480 24.48 -7.78 -19.68
CA GLN A 480 24.65 -7.42 -21.08
C GLN A 480 23.50 -6.51 -21.51
N GLU A 481 23.82 -5.56 -22.37
CA GLU A 481 22.81 -4.77 -23.07
C GLU A 481 22.28 -5.62 -24.23
N VAL A 482 21.03 -6.06 -24.13
CA VAL A 482 20.41 -7.01 -25.07
C VAL A 482 19.09 -6.44 -25.58
N HIS A 483 18.81 -6.62 -26.87
CA HIS A 483 17.62 -6.13 -27.55
C HIS A 483 16.45 -7.11 -27.40
N ALA A 484 15.26 -6.57 -27.15
CA ALA A 484 14.02 -7.36 -27.20
C ALA A 484 13.71 -7.77 -28.64
N ARG A 485 13.32 -9.02 -28.87
CA ARG A 485 12.75 -9.48 -30.14
C ARG A 485 11.23 -9.48 -30.11
N GLY A 486 10.58 -9.06 -31.20
CA GLY A 486 9.13 -9.13 -31.34
C GLY A 486 8.61 -10.58 -31.40
N ALA A 487 7.39 -10.83 -30.92
CA ALA A 487 6.84 -12.20 -30.89
C ALA A 487 6.71 -12.85 -32.28
N ALA A 488 6.51 -12.04 -33.32
CA ALA A 488 6.43 -12.47 -34.72
C ALA A 488 7.81 -12.83 -35.31
N GLU A 489 8.88 -12.16 -34.88
CA GLU A 489 10.26 -12.44 -35.34
C GLU A 489 10.76 -13.81 -34.86
N LEU A 490 10.14 -14.37 -33.81
CA LEU A 490 10.52 -15.65 -33.22
C LEU A 490 9.87 -16.86 -33.91
N GLU A 491 8.98 -16.66 -34.89
CA GLU A 491 8.33 -17.78 -35.56
C GLU A 491 9.29 -18.72 -36.31
N PRO A 492 10.31 -18.22 -37.04
CA PRO A 492 11.34 -19.07 -37.65
C PRO A 492 12.12 -19.90 -36.62
N LEU A 493 12.39 -19.35 -35.43
CA LEU A 493 13.04 -20.08 -34.33
C LEU A 493 12.18 -21.25 -33.86
N ARG A 494 10.87 -21.05 -33.71
CA ARG A 494 9.93 -22.12 -33.32
C ARG A 494 9.89 -23.24 -34.35
N GLN A 495 9.87 -22.88 -35.64
CA GLN A 495 9.83 -23.84 -36.74
C GLN A 495 11.13 -24.66 -36.83
N GLU A 496 12.30 -24.01 -36.73
CA GLU A 496 13.59 -24.71 -36.75
C GLU A 496 13.75 -25.65 -35.56
N LEU A 497 13.39 -25.22 -34.34
CA LEU A 497 13.39 -26.09 -33.16
C LEU A 497 12.45 -27.29 -33.35
N ALA A 498 11.22 -27.07 -33.83
CA ALA A 498 10.29 -28.15 -34.08
C ALA A 498 10.85 -29.17 -35.07
N GLY A 499 11.46 -28.72 -36.17
CA GLY A 499 12.09 -29.59 -37.16
C GLY A 499 13.28 -30.39 -36.61
N ARG A 500 14.18 -29.74 -35.87
CA ARG A 500 15.36 -30.39 -35.26
C ARG A 500 14.97 -31.45 -34.23
N TYR A 501 14.04 -31.13 -33.34
CA TYR A 501 13.58 -32.07 -32.32
C TYR A 501 12.78 -33.24 -32.91
N ASP A 502 11.99 -33.00 -33.96
CA ASP A 502 11.30 -34.08 -34.68
C ASP A 502 12.32 -35.05 -35.32
N ALA A 503 13.36 -34.54 -35.97
CA ALA A 503 14.45 -35.34 -36.51
C ALA A 503 15.18 -36.15 -35.43
N LEU A 504 15.54 -35.52 -34.29
CA LEU A 504 16.15 -36.20 -33.14
C LEU A 504 15.23 -37.30 -32.58
N SER A 505 13.92 -37.07 -32.52
CA SER A 505 12.95 -38.04 -32.00
C SER A 505 12.82 -39.30 -32.88
N ARG A 506 13.14 -39.20 -34.17
CA ARG A 506 13.13 -40.32 -35.13
C ARG A 506 14.49 -41.02 -35.26
N GLY A 507 15.58 -40.34 -34.91
CA GLY A 507 16.95 -40.85 -34.98
C GLY A 507 17.40 -41.65 -33.74
N PRO A 508 18.69 -42.05 -33.68
CA PRO A 508 19.26 -42.70 -32.50
C PRO A 508 19.37 -41.72 -31.34
N LEU A 509 18.84 -42.05 -30.16
CA LEU A 509 18.90 -41.17 -28.97
C LEU A 509 20.28 -41.11 -28.30
N THR A 510 21.26 -41.85 -28.82
CA THR A 510 22.65 -41.86 -28.34
C THR A 510 23.51 -40.77 -28.96
N VAL A 511 23.01 -40.03 -29.95
CA VAL A 511 23.75 -38.90 -30.54
C VAL A 511 23.91 -37.77 -29.51
N PRO A 512 24.99 -36.96 -29.59
CA PRO A 512 25.26 -35.90 -28.62
C PRO A 512 24.07 -34.95 -28.39
N ASP A 513 23.45 -34.45 -29.45
CA ASP A 513 22.31 -33.51 -29.37
C ASP A 513 21.09 -34.13 -28.66
N ALA A 514 20.77 -35.40 -28.95
CA ALA A 514 19.69 -36.10 -28.26
C ALA A 514 20.02 -36.31 -26.78
N THR A 515 21.29 -36.58 -26.47
CA THR A 515 21.78 -36.70 -25.09
C THR A 515 21.72 -35.36 -24.36
N ALA A 516 22.04 -34.24 -25.02
CA ALA A 516 21.91 -32.88 -24.49
C ALA A 516 20.44 -32.54 -24.16
N VAL A 517 19.50 -32.93 -25.01
CA VAL A 517 18.07 -32.77 -24.72
C VAL A 517 17.63 -33.61 -23.52
N LEU A 518 18.09 -34.87 -23.44
CA LEU A 518 17.67 -35.83 -22.41
C LEU A 518 18.36 -35.67 -21.06
N ARG A 519 19.58 -35.12 -21.02
CA ARG A 519 20.42 -35.02 -19.80
C ARG A 519 21.03 -33.65 -19.55
N GLY A 520 20.74 -32.66 -20.39
CA GLY A 520 21.21 -31.28 -20.21
C GLY A 520 20.49 -30.55 -19.06
N PRO A 521 20.79 -29.25 -18.86
CA PRO A 521 20.32 -28.48 -17.70
C PRO A 521 18.80 -28.44 -17.55
N GLN A 522 18.05 -28.25 -18.64
CA GLN A 522 16.59 -28.21 -18.57
C GLN A 522 15.99 -29.59 -18.24
N ALA A 523 16.60 -30.70 -18.69
CA ALA A 523 16.15 -32.04 -18.30
C ALA A 523 16.40 -32.33 -16.81
N LEU A 524 17.52 -31.84 -16.27
CA LEU A 524 17.81 -31.93 -14.84
C LEU A 524 16.78 -31.12 -14.01
N ALA A 525 16.41 -29.93 -14.48
CA ALA A 525 15.35 -29.13 -13.85
C ALA A 525 13.97 -29.83 -13.89
N ASP A 526 13.62 -30.45 -15.03
CA ASP A 526 12.38 -31.20 -15.17
C ASP A 526 12.37 -32.44 -14.25
N ALA A 527 13.50 -33.16 -14.14
CA ALA A 527 13.64 -34.32 -13.27
C ALA A 527 13.55 -33.94 -11.79
N ALA A 528 14.23 -32.85 -11.39
CA ALA A 528 14.12 -32.30 -10.04
C ALA A 528 12.67 -31.88 -9.71
N SER A 529 11.97 -31.29 -10.67
CA SER A 529 10.55 -30.92 -10.53
C SER A 529 9.66 -32.14 -10.35
N CYS A 530 9.91 -33.24 -11.09
CA CYS A 530 9.21 -34.51 -10.89
C CYS A 530 9.47 -35.09 -9.49
N VAL A 531 10.72 -35.08 -9.00
CA VAL A 531 11.05 -35.56 -7.65
C VAL A 531 10.32 -34.72 -6.58
N LEU A 532 10.30 -33.40 -6.71
CA LEU A 532 9.55 -32.52 -5.82
C LEU A 532 8.05 -32.79 -5.87
N ALA A 533 7.48 -33.01 -7.05
CA ALA A 533 6.07 -33.36 -7.21
C ALA A 533 5.73 -34.72 -6.57
N TRP A 534 6.63 -35.71 -6.68
CA TRP A 534 6.47 -37.00 -6.02
C TRP A 534 6.51 -36.88 -4.50
N VAL A 535 7.48 -36.14 -3.95
CA VAL A 535 7.56 -35.82 -2.52
C VAL A 535 6.23 -35.24 -2.04
N ARG A 536 5.73 -34.22 -2.74
CA ARG A 536 4.50 -33.52 -2.36
C ARG A 536 3.26 -34.38 -2.45
N PHE A 537 3.18 -35.27 -3.45
CA PHE A 537 2.09 -36.24 -3.55
C PHE A 537 2.10 -37.24 -2.39
N LEU A 538 3.28 -37.73 -1.98
CA LEU A 538 3.38 -38.59 -0.80
C LEU A 538 3.01 -37.83 0.48
N GLU A 539 3.40 -36.56 0.60
CA GLU A 539 3.01 -35.72 1.73
C GLU A 539 1.51 -35.44 1.79
N SER A 540 0.84 -35.17 0.66
CA SER A 540 -0.61 -34.96 0.70
C SER A 540 -1.38 -36.23 1.10
N LEU A 541 -0.88 -37.40 0.72
CA LEU A 541 -1.47 -38.68 1.13
C LEU A 541 -1.19 -39.03 2.60
N LEU A 542 0.06 -38.86 3.05
CA LEU A 542 0.51 -39.28 4.37
C LEU A 542 0.26 -38.23 5.46
N LEU A 543 0.27 -36.95 5.08
CA LEU A 543 0.19 -35.82 6.00
C LEU A 543 -1.12 -35.05 5.89
N ASP A 544 -1.79 -34.95 4.73
CA ASP A 544 -3.05 -34.16 4.61
C ASP A 544 -4.34 -35.00 4.74
N SER A 545 -4.30 -36.30 4.43
CA SER A 545 -5.49 -37.17 4.44
C SER A 545 -5.93 -37.53 5.87
N GLY A 546 -7.23 -37.78 6.08
CA GLY A 546 -7.86 -38.20 7.36
C GLY A 546 -7.44 -39.62 7.80
N PRO A 547 -8.35 -40.62 7.97
CA PRO A 547 -7.97 -42.01 8.21
C PRO A 547 -7.31 -42.62 6.95
N GLY A 548 -6.14 -42.13 6.61
CA GLY A 548 -5.33 -42.53 5.47
C GLY A 548 -4.12 -43.39 5.90
N PRO A 549 -3.19 -43.65 4.97
CA PRO A 549 -2.00 -44.44 5.24
C PRO A 549 -1.12 -43.77 6.30
N VAL A 550 -0.60 -44.56 7.24
CA VAL A 550 0.31 -44.06 8.28
C VAL A 550 1.71 -43.90 7.69
N PRO A 551 2.40 -42.77 7.94
CA PRO A 551 3.77 -42.59 7.48
C PRO A 551 4.66 -43.77 7.94
N PRO A 552 5.43 -44.40 7.05
CA PRO A 552 6.34 -45.47 7.45
C PRO A 552 7.38 -44.94 8.46
N ALA A 553 7.80 -45.78 9.39
CA ALA A 553 8.77 -45.38 10.40
C ALA A 553 10.06 -44.85 9.76
N GLY A 554 10.47 -43.63 10.14
CA GLY A 554 11.64 -42.96 9.55
C GLY A 554 11.40 -42.27 8.20
N PHE A 555 10.15 -42.10 7.77
CA PHE A 555 9.82 -41.29 6.60
C PHE A 555 10.22 -39.83 6.83
N ASP A 556 11.27 -39.39 6.17
CA ASP A 556 11.68 -37.99 6.11
C ASP A 556 11.84 -37.56 4.64
N PRO A 557 10.94 -36.71 4.11
CA PRO A 557 11.06 -36.18 2.75
C PRO A 557 12.09 -35.05 2.63
N ALA A 558 12.60 -34.49 3.74
CA ALA A 558 13.48 -33.33 3.72
C ALA A 558 14.80 -33.56 2.96
N PRO A 559 15.51 -34.71 3.09
CA PRO A 559 16.73 -34.97 2.34
C PRO A 559 16.49 -35.03 0.82
N ALA A 560 15.44 -35.74 0.38
CA ALA A 560 15.08 -35.84 -1.04
C ALA A 560 14.72 -34.46 -1.61
N ARG A 561 13.99 -33.65 -0.83
CA ARG A 561 13.65 -32.28 -1.19
C ARG A 561 14.87 -31.38 -1.31
N ALA A 562 15.79 -31.44 -0.34
CA ALA A 562 17.01 -30.65 -0.34
C ALA A 562 17.91 -31.00 -1.55
N VAL A 563 18.04 -32.29 -1.88
CA VAL A 563 18.72 -32.75 -3.10
C VAL A 563 18.06 -32.17 -4.35
N ALA A 564 16.74 -32.29 -4.47
CA ALA A 564 16.02 -31.82 -5.65
C ALA A 564 16.15 -30.29 -5.84
N TYR A 565 16.13 -29.49 -4.78
CA TYR A 565 16.38 -28.05 -4.89
C TYR A 565 17.81 -27.70 -5.25
N ARG A 566 18.82 -28.41 -4.72
CA ARG A 566 20.21 -28.22 -5.16
C ARG A 566 20.37 -28.55 -6.64
N ALA A 567 19.75 -29.62 -7.11
CA ALA A 567 19.73 -29.99 -8.52
C ALA A 567 19.04 -28.92 -9.38
N LEU A 568 17.92 -28.35 -8.90
CA LEU A 568 17.21 -27.27 -9.58
C LEU A 568 18.04 -25.98 -9.66
N ALA A 569 18.74 -25.61 -8.58
CA ALA A 569 19.64 -24.45 -8.55
C ALA A 569 20.85 -24.64 -9.49
N ALA A 570 21.47 -25.82 -9.47
CA ALA A 570 22.57 -26.16 -10.38
C ALA A 570 22.12 -26.14 -11.85
N ALA A 571 20.95 -26.70 -12.13
CA ALA A 571 20.32 -26.65 -13.46
C ALA A 571 20.02 -25.20 -13.90
N GLY A 572 19.49 -24.38 -12.98
CA GLY A 572 19.22 -22.96 -13.20
C GLY A 572 20.49 -22.18 -13.56
N HIS A 573 21.56 -22.34 -12.78
CA HIS A 573 22.85 -21.69 -13.04
C HIS A 573 23.46 -22.11 -14.38
N ALA A 574 23.47 -23.42 -14.68
CA ALA A 574 23.96 -23.91 -15.97
C ALA A 574 23.13 -23.38 -17.15
N ARG A 575 21.80 -23.33 -16.98
CA ARG A 575 20.89 -22.77 -17.98
C ARG A 575 21.07 -21.26 -18.16
N ASP A 576 21.32 -20.51 -17.08
CA ASP A 576 21.66 -19.08 -17.18
C ASP A 576 22.90 -18.88 -18.06
N GLY A 577 23.92 -19.74 -17.92
CA GLY A 577 25.09 -19.75 -18.80
C GLY A 577 24.71 -19.94 -20.27
N LEU A 578 23.86 -20.92 -20.58
CA LEU A 578 23.37 -21.15 -21.95
C LEU A 578 22.59 -19.97 -22.49
N PHE A 579 21.73 -19.36 -21.67
CA PHE A 579 20.96 -18.19 -22.05
C PHE A 579 21.87 -17.00 -22.37
N ALA A 580 22.93 -16.77 -21.59
CA ALA A 580 23.91 -15.73 -21.92
C ALA A 580 24.53 -15.97 -23.30
N THR A 581 24.98 -17.19 -23.60
CA THR A 581 25.56 -17.53 -24.92
C THR A 581 24.55 -17.40 -26.05
N VAL A 582 23.29 -17.81 -25.84
CA VAL A 582 22.20 -17.62 -26.83
C VAL A 582 21.98 -16.14 -27.13
N LEU A 583 21.98 -15.29 -26.10
CA LEU A 583 21.81 -13.86 -26.27
C LEU A 583 22.99 -13.23 -27.01
N GLU A 584 24.23 -13.60 -26.65
CA GLU A 584 25.45 -13.15 -27.34
C GLU A 584 25.38 -13.42 -28.86
N VAL A 585 25.01 -14.63 -29.25
CA VAL A 585 24.90 -15.02 -30.67
C VAL A 585 23.75 -14.30 -31.38
N CYS A 586 22.62 -14.08 -30.68
CA CYS A 586 21.48 -13.35 -31.26
C CYS A 586 21.72 -11.84 -31.39
N GLU A 587 22.75 -11.29 -30.73
CA GLU A 587 23.14 -9.88 -30.80
C GLU A 587 24.21 -9.61 -31.87
N GLU A 588 24.78 -10.65 -32.48
CA GLU A 588 25.74 -10.48 -33.58
C GLU A 588 25.08 -9.77 -34.79
N PRO A 589 25.69 -8.71 -35.35
CA PRO A 589 25.11 -7.99 -36.47
C PRO A 589 24.79 -8.88 -37.67
N GLY A 590 23.51 -8.97 -38.02
CA GLY A 590 23.02 -9.77 -39.17
C GLY A 590 22.76 -11.24 -38.87
N ALA A 591 22.97 -11.71 -37.63
CA ALA A 591 22.63 -13.08 -37.25
C ALA A 591 21.10 -13.29 -37.19
N PRO A 592 20.55 -14.35 -37.80
CA PRO A 592 19.14 -14.68 -37.64
C PRO A 592 18.88 -15.25 -36.24
N VAL A 593 17.66 -15.08 -35.72
CA VAL A 593 17.27 -15.68 -34.42
C VAL A 593 17.41 -17.21 -34.38
N THR A 594 17.43 -17.87 -35.53
CA THR A 594 17.67 -19.32 -35.66
C THR A 594 19.09 -19.74 -35.33
N ALA A 595 20.06 -18.80 -35.29
CA ALA A 595 21.43 -19.05 -34.83
C ALA A 595 21.47 -19.47 -33.34
N ALA A 596 20.41 -19.21 -32.57
CA ALA A 596 20.25 -19.72 -31.21
C ALA A 596 20.13 -21.26 -31.14
N VAL A 597 19.63 -21.92 -32.19
CA VAL A 597 19.27 -23.35 -32.13
C VAL A 597 20.49 -24.27 -32.02
N PRO A 598 21.55 -24.12 -32.85
CA PRO A 598 22.76 -24.92 -32.69
C PRO A 598 23.40 -24.69 -31.32
N VAL A 599 23.51 -23.44 -30.86
CA VAL A 599 24.06 -23.09 -29.54
C VAL A 599 23.27 -23.77 -28.42
N TRP A 600 21.93 -23.71 -28.48
CA TRP A 600 21.07 -24.32 -27.47
C TRP A 600 21.25 -25.84 -27.40
N LEU A 601 21.45 -26.52 -28.53
CA LEU A 601 21.60 -27.98 -28.57
C LEU A 601 23.04 -28.44 -28.27
N GLU A 602 24.03 -27.77 -28.86
CA GLU A 602 25.45 -28.12 -28.74
C GLU A 602 25.99 -27.77 -27.35
N ALA A 603 25.74 -26.56 -26.86
CA ALA A 603 26.23 -26.11 -25.56
C ALA A 603 25.47 -26.74 -24.38
N ALA A 604 24.25 -27.25 -24.61
CA ALA A 604 23.50 -28.00 -23.59
C ALA A 604 24.06 -29.42 -23.34
N SER A 605 25.02 -29.88 -24.15
CA SER A 605 25.73 -31.13 -23.89
C SER A 605 26.44 -31.04 -22.53
N PRO A 606 26.23 -32.01 -21.62
CA PRO A 606 26.79 -31.93 -20.29
C PRO A 606 28.33 -31.86 -20.33
N ALA A 607 28.91 -30.79 -19.79
CA ALA A 607 30.34 -30.72 -19.57
C ALA A 607 30.76 -31.84 -18.59
N PRO A 608 31.90 -32.54 -18.81
CA PRO A 608 32.35 -33.60 -17.93
C PRO A 608 32.45 -33.12 -16.46
N GLY A 609 31.74 -33.80 -15.55
CA GLY A 609 31.89 -33.64 -14.09
C GLY A 609 30.89 -32.72 -13.36
N THR A 610 30.31 -31.69 -13.99
CA THR A 610 29.46 -30.72 -13.25
C THR A 610 27.99 -31.14 -13.11
N GLY A 611 27.39 -31.70 -14.17
CA GLY A 611 26.00 -32.19 -14.16
C GLY A 611 25.84 -33.61 -13.59
N GLU A 612 26.86 -34.45 -13.72
CA GLU A 612 26.80 -35.86 -13.32
C GLU A 612 26.67 -36.06 -11.81
N ALA A 613 27.24 -35.17 -10.99
CA ALA A 613 27.08 -35.22 -9.54
C ALA A 613 25.62 -34.96 -9.13
N ALA A 614 24.97 -33.94 -9.71
CA ALA A 614 23.58 -33.62 -9.44
C ALA A 614 22.63 -34.74 -9.89
N TRP A 615 22.87 -35.34 -11.06
CA TRP A 615 22.11 -36.52 -11.52
C TRP A 615 22.26 -37.71 -10.57
N ARG A 616 23.48 -38.01 -10.09
CA ARG A 616 23.72 -39.10 -9.12
C ARG A 616 23.03 -38.86 -7.78
N GLU A 617 23.06 -37.63 -7.26
CA GLU A 617 22.32 -37.29 -6.04
C GLU A 617 20.81 -37.47 -6.25
N LEU A 618 20.28 -37.03 -7.40
CA LEU A 618 18.86 -37.14 -7.71
C LEU A 618 18.42 -38.61 -7.89
N ASP A 619 19.25 -39.45 -8.50
CA ASP A 619 19.03 -40.91 -8.58
C ASP A 619 18.97 -41.54 -7.18
N ALA A 620 19.84 -41.11 -6.25
CA ALA A 620 19.79 -41.56 -4.87
C ALA A 620 18.50 -41.11 -4.14
N ALA A 621 18.02 -39.88 -4.41
CA ALA A 621 16.75 -39.40 -3.88
C ALA A 621 15.55 -40.19 -4.43
N VAL A 622 15.55 -40.53 -5.72
CA VAL A 622 14.54 -41.40 -6.35
C VAL A 622 14.53 -42.78 -5.71
N ALA A 623 15.71 -43.37 -5.47
CA ALA A 623 15.83 -44.66 -4.80
C ALA A 623 15.27 -44.62 -3.36
N ALA A 624 15.49 -43.53 -2.63
CA ALA A 624 14.96 -43.35 -1.28
C ALA A 624 13.42 -43.19 -1.27
N LEU A 625 12.86 -42.37 -2.16
CA LEU A 625 11.41 -42.17 -2.27
C LEU A 625 10.66 -43.44 -2.64
N ARG A 626 11.28 -44.32 -3.43
CA ARG A 626 10.71 -45.63 -3.77
C ARG A 626 10.48 -46.51 -2.53
N GLY A 627 11.32 -46.41 -1.50
CA GLY A 627 11.13 -47.12 -0.25
C GLY A 627 9.84 -46.69 0.47
N ALA A 628 9.59 -45.38 0.53
CA ALA A 628 8.35 -44.85 1.09
C ALA A 628 7.12 -45.20 0.24
N HIS A 629 7.26 -45.10 -1.09
CA HIS A 629 6.24 -45.51 -2.05
C HIS A 629 5.84 -46.98 -1.86
N ALA A 630 6.81 -47.88 -1.68
CA ALA A 630 6.56 -49.31 -1.43
C ALA A 630 5.65 -49.53 -0.22
N ALA A 631 5.93 -48.83 0.87
CA ALA A 631 5.16 -48.92 2.10
C ALA A 631 3.73 -48.40 1.90
N VAL A 632 3.56 -47.25 1.23
CA VAL A 632 2.23 -46.70 0.90
C VAL A 632 1.44 -47.68 0.02
N GLN A 633 2.07 -48.24 -1.01
CA GLN A 633 1.40 -49.21 -1.90
C GLN A 633 0.93 -50.46 -1.15
N ALA A 634 1.75 -50.99 -0.22
CA ALA A 634 1.36 -52.12 0.61
C ALA A 634 0.17 -51.80 1.53
N GLN A 635 0.18 -50.63 2.17
CA GLN A 635 -0.93 -50.17 3.01
C GLN A 635 -2.22 -49.95 2.19
N MET A 636 -2.11 -49.41 0.97
CA MET A 636 -3.25 -49.22 0.06
C MET A 636 -3.86 -50.54 -0.40
N ALA A 637 -3.03 -51.55 -0.66
CA ALA A 637 -3.51 -52.89 -1.01
C ALA A 637 -4.28 -53.54 0.14
N GLN A 638 -3.86 -53.30 1.40
CA GLN A 638 -4.56 -53.78 2.60
C GLN A 638 -5.90 -53.08 2.80
N MET A 639 -5.94 -51.74 2.74
CA MET A 639 -7.19 -50.97 2.86
C MET A 639 -8.19 -51.26 1.73
N GLY A 640 -7.71 -51.53 0.51
CA GLY A 640 -8.55 -51.91 -0.61
C GLY A 640 -9.15 -53.31 -0.51
N ALA A 641 -8.51 -54.23 0.23
CA ALA A 641 -9.02 -55.57 0.49
C ALA A 641 -10.14 -55.55 1.55
N ASP A 642 -9.98 -54.80 2.64
CA ASP A 642 -10.97 -54.68 3.72
C ASP A 642 -12.29 -54.04 3.25
N HIS A 643 -12.26 -53.13 2.27
CA HIS A 643 -13.47 -52.48 1.73
C HIS A 643 -14.18 -53.31 0.65
N SER A 644 -13.62 -54.46 0.26
CA SER A 644 -14.22 -55.36 -0.73
C SER A 644 -15.05 -56.50 -0.11
N GLU A 645 -14.98 -56.70 1.22
CA GLU A 645 -15.70 -57.78 1.91
C GLU A 645 -16.99 -57.33 2.62
N ASP A 646 -17.17 -56.05 2.97
CA ASP A 646 -18.40 -55.54 3.58
C ASP A 646 -19.24 -54.72 2.58
N GLY A 647 -20.04 -55.42 1.78
CA GLY A 647 -21.13 -54.80 1.03
C GLY A 647 -22.23 -54.32 1.98
N GLU A 648 -22.15 -53.08 2.46
CA GLU A 648 -23.30 -52.44 3.12
C GLU A 648 -24.45 -52.21 2.11
N PRO A 649 -25.61 -52.87 2.27
CA PRO A 649 -26.76 -52.68 1.41
C PRO A 649 -27.53 -51.43 1.88
N GLY A 650 -27.18 -50.24 1.38
CA GLY A 650 -27.93 -49.04 1.75
C GLY A 650 -27.55 -47.69 1.12
N ALA A 651 -26.44 -47.57 0.40
CA ALA A 651 -26.00 -46.26 -0.10
C ALA A 651 -26.77 -45.80 -1.36
N SER A 652 -27.54 -44.72 -1.25
CA SER A 652 -28.26 -44.07 -2.36
C SER A 652 -27.34 -43.69 -3.53
N PRO A 653 -27.74 -43.97 -4.79
CA PRO A 653 -26.99 -43.58 -5.98
C PRO A 653 -27.22 -42.08 -6.26
N GLY A 654 -26.23 -41.23 -6.00
CA GLY A 654 -26.31 -39.82 -6.45
C GLY A 654 -25.46 -38.79 -5.71
N ALA A 655 -24.89 -39.08 -4.54
CA ALA A 655 -23.98 -38.15 -3.88
C ALA A 655 -22.54 -38.32 -4.41
N PRO A 656 -21.84 -37.26 -4.86
CA PRO A 656 -20.43 -37.35 -5.19
C PRO A 656 -19.66 -37.73 -3.90
N ARG A 657 -19.21 -38.98 -3.81
CA ARG A 657 -18.28 -39.41 -2.77
C ARG A 657 -16.96 -38.70 -3.02
N GLU A 658 -16.47 -37.91 -2.07
CA GLU A 658 -15.07 -37.47 -2.06
C GLU A 658 -14.17 -38.70 -2.22
N ALA A 659 -13.26 -38.66 -3.19
CA ALA A 659 -12.37 -39.77 -3.50
C ALA A 659 -11.48 -40.05 -2.28
N GLY A 660 -11.68 -41.20 -1.63
CA GLY A 660 -10.84 -41.62 -0.51
C GLY A 660 -9.36 -41.78 -0.94
N PRO A 661 -8.42 -41.87 0.03
CA PRO A 661 -6.98 -41.95 -0.24
C PRO A 661 -6.59 -43.09 -1.21
N SER A 662 -7.32 -44.22 -1.17
CA SER A 662 -7.13 -45.36 -2.07
C SER A 662 -7.50 -45.06 -3.53
N THR A 663 -8.50 -44.21 -3.75
CA THR A 663 -8.91 -43.78 -5.08
C THR A 663 -7.92 -42.75 -5.62
N LEU A 664 -7.54 -41.76 -4.80
CA LEU A 664 -6.49 -40.79 -5.14
C LEU A 664 -5.14 -41.46 -5.48
N TRP A 665 -4.76 -42.52 -4.77
CA TRP A 665 -3.57 -43.31 -5.09
C TRP A 665 -3.69 -44.01 -6.44
N ARG A 666 -4.78 -44.75 -6.69
CA ARG A 666 -4.99 -45.49 -7.94
C ARG A 666 -5.10 -44.58 -9.17
N GLU A 667 -5.70 -43.41 -9.00
CA GLU A 667 -5.86 -42.41 -10.06
C GLU A 667 -4.62 -41.51 -10.24
N SER A 668 -3.56 -41.77 -9.48
CA SER A 668 -2.31 -41.02 -9.56
C SER A 668 -1.31 -41.72 -10.47
N PRO A 669 -0.66 -41.00 -11.41
CA PRO A 669 0.40 -41.54 -12.25
C PRO A 669 1.61 -42.02 -11.44
N TRP A 670 1.77 -41.55 -10.21
CA TRP A 670 2.85 -42.01 -9.32
C TRP A 670 2.70 -43.49 -8.97
N SER A 671 1.48 -44.02 -8.82
CA SER A 671 1.22 -45.44 -8.48
C SER A 671 1.73 -46.44 -9.53
N ALA A 672 1.98 -45.98 -10.76
CA ALA A 672 2.49 -46.80 -11.85
C ALA A 672 4.04 -46.91 -11.87
N VAL A 673 4.74 -46.28 -10.92
CA VAL A 673 6.20 -46.39 -10.76
C VAL A 673 6.57 -47.74 -10.12
N PRO A 674 7.52 -48.50 -10.69
CA PRO A 674 7.77 -49.87 -10.25
C PRO A 674 8.53 -49.87 -8.92
N VAL A 675 7.99 -50.61 -7.96
CA VAL A 675 8.59 -50.79 -6.64
C VAL A 675 9.70 -51.85 -6.65
N SER A 676 9.48 -52.93 -7.40
CA SER A 676 10.40 -54.07 -7.58
C SER A 676 10.88 -54.16 -9.03
N GLY A 677 12.17 -54.43 -9.26
CA GLY A 677 12.78 -54.51 -10.60
C GLY A 677 13.86 -53.46 -10.87
N PRO A 678 14.29 -53.26 -12.14
CA PRO A 678 15.33 -52.30 -12.48
C PRO A 678 14.92 -50.87 -12.07
N VAL A 679 15.81 -50.21 -11.33
CA VAL A 679 15.56 -48.88 -10.73
C VAL A 679 15.34 -47.86 -11.85
N PRO A 680 14.19 -47.15 -11.90
CA PRO A 680 14.04 -46.02 -12.80
C PRO A 680 15.02 -44.93 -12.37
N ALA A 681 15.83 -44.43 -13.30
CA ALA A 681 16.70 -43.29 -13.02
C ALA A 681 15.85 -42.01 -12.94
N ALA A 682 16.37 -40.96 -12.31
CA ALA A 682 15.71 -39.66 -12.27
C ALA A 682 15.45 -39.11 -13.68
N ALA A 683 16.30 -39.44 -14.66
CA ALA A 683 16.13 -39.07 -16.06
C ALA A 683 14.93 -39.76 -16.75
N ASP A 684 14.41 -40.85 -16.17
CA ASP A 684 13.25 -41.57 -16.70
C ASP A 684 11.92 -40.99 -16.17
N LEU A 685 11.94 -40.08 -15.18
CA LEU A 685 10.73 -39.46 -14.64
C LEU A 685 10.10 -38.44 -15.59
N PRO A 686 10.80 -37.44 -16.16
CA PRO A 686 10.17 -36.47 -17.08
C PRO A 686 9.49 -37.13 -18.29
N PRO A 687 10.06 -38.16 -18.93
CA PRO A 687 9.39 -38.90 -20.00
C PRO A 687 8.05 -39.57 -19.61
N LEU A 688 7.85 -39.92 -18.34
CA LEU A 688 6.57 -40.44 -17.86
C LEU A 688 5.46 -39.37 -17.94
N PHE A 689 5.80 -38.12 -17.67
CA PHE A 689 4.84 -37.02 -17.55
C PHE A 689 4.74 -36.14 -18.79
N ALA A 690 5.64 -36.27 -19.76
CA ALA A 690 5.76 -35.42 -20.94
C ALA A 690 4.43 -35.19 -21.69
N ALA A 691 3.56 -36.20 -21.75
CA ALA A 691 2.26 -36.13 -22.43
C ALA A 691 1.23 -35.25 -21.70
N ALA A 692 1.28 -35.17 -20.36
CA ALA A 692 0.43 -34.28 -19.56
C ALA A 692 1.09 -32.91 -19.30
N GLY A 693 2.42 -32.85 -19.41
CA GLY A 693 3.26 -31.72 -19.02
C GLY A 693 4.05 -32.05 -17.76
N ILE A 694 5.27 -31.50 -17.65
CA ILE A 694 6.10 -31.74 -16.47
C ILE A 694 5.43 -31.13 -15.24
N PRO A 695 5.23 -31.90 -14.15
CA PRO A 695 4.60 -31.39 -12.94
C PRO A 695 5.36 -30.20 -12.37
N THR A 696 4.66 -29.11 -12.07
CA THR A 696 5.28 -27.97 -11.39
C THR A 696 5.37 -28.24 -9.88
N PRO A 697 6.51 -27.94 -9.22
CA PRO A 697 6.72 -28.25 -7.81
C PRO A 697 5.90 -27.37 -6.84
N VAL A 698 4.98 -26.53 -7.33
CA VAL A 698 4.30 -25.44 -6.60
C VAL A 698 2.93 -25.89 -6.12
N SER A 699 2.52 -25.53 -4.90
CA SER A 699 1.15 -25.77 -4.43
C SER A 699 0.16 -24.92 -5.23
N GLY A 700 -1.13 -25.29 -5.14
CA GLY A 700 -2.19 -24.31 -5.37
C GLY A 700 -1.87 -23.03 -4.60
N ILE A 701 -2.08 -21.87 -5.23
CA ILE A 701 -1.88 -20.57 -4.59
C ILE A 701 -3.25 -20.11 -4.11
N SER A 702 -3.47 -20.11 -2.79
CA SER A 702 -4.68 -19.54 -2.20
C SER A 702 -4.61 -18.02 -2.24
N TYR A 703 -5.67 -17.34 -2.68
CA TYR A 703 -5.71 -15.89 -2.74
C TYR A 703 -6.48 -15.31 -1.56
N GLY A 704 -5.93 -14.27 -0.95
CA GLY A 704 -6.57 -13.49 0.09
C GLY A 704 -6.37 -12.00 -0.14
N GLU A 705 -7.28 -11.20 0.40
CA GLU A 705 -7.21 -9.75 0.30
C GLU A 705 -7.55 -9.09 1.64
N ILE A 706 -6.78 -8.07 1.99
CA ILE A 706 -7.01 -7.20 3.15
C ILE A 706 -7.22 -5.79 2.64
N ARG A 707 -8.40 -5.25 2.93
CA ARG A 707 -8.83 -3.95 2.41
C ARG A 707 -8.99 -2.91 3.52
N GLY A 708 -8.62 -1.67 3.22
CA GLY A 708 -8.86 -0.52 4.10
C GLY A 708 -10.33 -0.13 4.24
N ASP A 709 -11.21 -0.69 3.40
CA ASP A 709 -12.66 -0.45 3.42
C ASP A 709 -13.46 -1.51 4.21
N GLY A 710 -12.82 -2.47 4.88
CA GLY A 710 -13.50 -3.47 5.69
C GLY A 710 -14.29 -2.85 6.87
N ALA A 711 -15.45 -3.39 7.23
CA ALA A 711 -16.15 -2.92 8.43
C ALA A 711 -15.44 -3.39 9.72
N PRO A 712 -15.41 -2.58 10.80
CA PRO A 712 -14.91 -3.03 12.10
C PRO A 712 -15.73 -4.22 12.62
N ALA A 713 -15.07 -5.17 13.30
CA ALA A 713 -15.73 -6.37 13.81
C ALA A 713 -16.84 -6.05 14.83
N ARG A 714 -16.60 -5.07 15.72
CA ARG A 714 -17.61 -4.54 16.66
C ARG A 714 -17.70 -3.02 16.57
N PRO A 715 -18.50 -2.45 15.65
CA PRO A 715 -18.63 -0.99 15.49
C PRO A 715 -19.18 -0.28 16.73
N ALA A 716 -20.04 -0.95 17.52
CA ALA A 716 -20.58 -0.41 18.76
C ALA A 716 -19.50 -0.14 19.81
N ALA A 717 -18.41 -0.92 19.81
CA ALA A 717 -17.29 -0.78 20.74
C ALA A 717 -16.46 0.49 20.46
N LEU A 718 -16.62 1.12 19.30
CA LEU A 718 -15.92 2.34 18.87
C LEU A 718 -16.61 3.64 19.32
N GLY A 719 -17.66 3.54 20.14
CA GLY A 719 -18.30 4.66 20.82
C GLY A 719 -18.75 5.78 19.87
N PRO A 720 -18.11 6.97 19.87
CA PRO A 720 -18.58 8.11 19.09
C PRO A 720 -18.13 8.12 17.62
N LEU A 721 -17.21 7.24 17.20
CA LEU A 721 -16.68 7.22 15.81
C LEU A 721 -17.74 6.95 14.75
N PRO A 722 -18.67 5.98 14.91
CA PRO A 722 -19.76 5.78 13.95
C PRO A 722 -20.59 7.04 13.70
N ARG A 723 -20.82 7.86 14.74
CA ARG A 723 -21.51 9.15 14.59
C ARG A 723 -20.67 10.16 13.80
N ALA A 724 -19.36 10.18 13.98
CA ALA A 724 -18.46 11.06 13.22
C ALA A 724 -18.44 10.69 11.72
N TRP A 725 -18.36 9.40 11.38
CA TRP A 725 -18.43 8.93 9.99
C TRP A 725 -19.77 9.24 9.34
N ALA A 726 -20.88 9.07 10.08
CA ALA A 726 -22.20 9.45 9.60
C ALA A 726 -22.30 10.94 9.26
N ARG A 727 -21.71 11.83 10.09
CA ARG A 727 -21.64 13.27 9.79
C ARG A 727 -20.79 13.56 8.55
N GLN A 728 -19.68 12.86 8.35
CA GLN A 728 -18.84 13.02 7.17
C GLN A 728 -19.58 12.58 5.89
N ARG A 729 -20.35 11.49 5.95
CA ARG A 729 -21.23 11.05 4.85
C ARG A 729 -22.32 12.06 4.54
N LEU A 730 -22.95 12.60 5.58
CA LEU A 730 -23.94 13.66 5.45
C LEU A 730 -23.33 14.90 4.77
N GLN A 731 -22.12 15.30 5.15
CA GLN A 731 -21.41 16.38 4.45
C GLN A 731 -21.19 16.05 2.97
N ARG A 732 -20.75 14.83 2.65
CA ARG A 732 -20.54 14.39 1.26
C ARG A 732 -21.84 14.37 0.45
N ALA A 733 -22.95 13.95 1.07
CA ALA A 733 -24.26 13.98 0.44
C ALA A 733 -24.72 15.43 0.17
N LEU A 734 -24.47 16.36 1.10
CA LEU A 734 -24.75 17.78 0.90
C LEU A 734 -23.89 18.37 -0.23
N ASP A 735 -22.59 18.06 -0.26
CA ASP A 735 -21.68 18.51 -1.32
C ASP A 735 -22.09 17.97 -2.70
N ALA A 736 -22.62 16.75 -2.76
CA ALA A 736 -23.15 16.13 -3.98
C ALA A 736 -24.53 16.67 -4.39
N SER A 737 -25.39 16.99 -3.43
CA SER A 737 -26.77 17.46 -3.68
C SER A 737 -26.84 18.74 -4.51
N GLY A 738 -25.77 19.55 -4.50
CA GLY A 738 -25.64 20.78 -5.26
C GLY A 738 -25.13 20.60 -6.69
N ARG A 739 -24.70 19.40 -7.09
CA ARG A 739 -24.15 19.14 -8.43
C ARG A 739 -25.26 18.79 -9.44
N PRO A 740 -25.20 19.34 -10.66
CA PRO A 740 -26.15 18.98 -11.71
C PRO A 740 -25.96 17.51 -12.11
N GLY A 741 -27.06 16.75 -12.21
CA GLY A 741 -27.04 15.34 -12.65
C GLY A 741 -26.97 14.26 -11.55
N VAL A 742 -26.81 14.64 -10.28
CA VAL A 742 -26.81 13.69 -9.15
C VAL A 742 -28.24 13.22 -8.84
N THR A 743 -28.40 11.89 -8.83
CA THR A 743 -29.68 11.20 -8.56
C THR A 743 -29.87 10.92 -7.07
N ASP A 744 -31.11 10.72 -6.63
CA ASP A 744 -31.40 10.42 -5.23
C ASP A 744 -30.90 9.01 -4.82
N ASP A 745 -30.75 8.09 -5.78
CA ASP A 745 -30.08 6.79 -5.58
C ASP A 745 -28.59 6.94 -5.26
N GLU A 746 -27.91 7.90 -5.89
CA GLU A 746 -26.51 8.20 -5.60
C GLU A 746 -26.35 8.81 -4.19
N LEU A 747 -27.25 9.70 -3.79
CA LEU A 747 -27.28 10.23 -2.42
C LEU A 747 -27.55 9.13 -1.39
N ARG A 748 -28.48 8.20 -1.67
CA ARG A 748 -28.74 7.02 -0.84
C ARG A 748 -27.50 6.15 -0.65
N ARG A 749 -26.76 5.86 -1.74
CA ARG A 749 -25.48 5.13 -1.68
C ARG A 749 -24.39 5.83 -0.87
N ILE A 750 -24.36 7.17 -0.87
CA ILE A 750 -23.40 7.93 -0.04
C ILE A 750 -23.74 7.83 1.45
N LEU A 751 -25.03 7.82 1.80
CA LEU A 751 -25.54 7.88 3.17
C LEU A 751 -25.63 6.50 3.85
N ALA A 752 -26.03 5.46 3.11
CA ALA A 752 -26.14 4.10 3.59
C ALA A 752 -24.88 3.29 3.22
N PRO A 753 -24.00 2.92 4.17
CA PRO A 753 -22.93 1.98 3.89
C PRO A 753 -23.52 0.59 3.63
N ASP A 754 -22.83 -0.20 2.82
CA ASP A 754 -23.08 -1.65 2.80
C ASP A 754 -22.76 -2.23 4.18
N ALA A 755 -23.58 -3.17 4.67
CA ALA A 755 -23.48 -3.72 6.03
C ALA A 755 -22.10 -4.35 6.37
N GLY A 756 -21.27 -4.63 5.36
CA GLY A 756 -19.90 -5.16 5.52
C GLY A 756 -18.77 -4.23 5.07
N ARG A 757 -19.05 -3.01 4.56
CA ARG A 757 -18.02 -2.09 4.06
C ARG A 757 -18.13 -0.69 4.63
N LEU A 758 -17.00 -0.13 5.02
CA LEU A 758 -16.83 1.22 5.52
C LEU A 758 -15.75 1.91 4.66
N PRO A 759 -16.11 2.84 3.75
CA PRO A 759 -15.18 3.43 2.79
C PRO A 759 -13.88 3.91 3.45
N ALA A 760 -12.73 3.62 2.84
CA ALA A 760 -11.41 3.98 3.38
C ALA A 760 -11.31 5.47 3.74
N ARG A 761 -11.87 6.37 2.94
CA ARG A 761 -11.96 7.82 3.22
C ARG A 761 -12.68 8.24 4.50
N ASP A 762 -13.45 7.35 5.12
CA ASP A 762 -14.12 7.60 6.40
C ASP A 762 -13.21 7.23 7.59
N LYS A 763 -12.36 6.21 7.43
CA LYS A 763 -11.44 5.71 8.48
C LYS A 763 -10.04 6.30 8.37
N LEU A 764 -9.48 6.25 7.16
CA LEU A 764 -8.10 6.61 6.87
C LEU A 764 -8.00 8.11 6.62
N ALA A 765 -7.24 8.79 7.47
CA ALA A 765 -6.91 10.20 7.30
C ALA A 765 -6.14 10.41 5.99
N GLY A 766 -5.29 9.45 5.63
CA GLY A 766 -4.47 9.40 4.43
C GLY A 766 -5.23 9.50 3.13
N ALA A 767 -6.44 8.95 3.03
CA ALA A 767 -7.23 8.85 1.80
C ALA A 767 -7.76 10.21 1.25
N GLY A 768 -7.48 11.33 1.94
CA GLY A 768 -7.77 12.68 1.45
C GLY A 768 -6.60 13.32 0.68
N LEU A 769 -6.89 14.39 -0.09
CA LEU A 769 -5.88 15.19 -0.82
C LEU A 769 -4.95 14.35 -1.71
N PHE A 770 -5.51 13.55 -2.63
CA PHE A 770 -4.73 12.64 -3.49
C PHE A 770 -3.80 11.69 -2.71
N ASN A 771 -4.29 11.18 -1.58
CA ASN A 771 -3.55 10.31 -0.67
C ASN A 771 -2.37 10.96 0.07
N PHE A 772 -2.29 12.30 0.16
CA PHE A 772 -1.25 13.01 0.92
C PHE A 772 -1.68 13.46 2.31
N ARG A 773 -2.98 13.40 2.63
CA ARG A 773 -3.52 14.06 3.81
C ARG A 773 -2.88 13.53 5.10
N GLY A 774 -2.52 12.24 5.19
CA GLY A 774 -1.88 11.65 6.37
C GLY A 774 -0.56 12.32 6.77
N PHE A 775 0.20 12.88 5.82
CA PHE A 775 1.47 13.56 6.11
C PHE A 775 1.31 14.94 6.76
N LEU A 776 0.07 15.44 6.90
CA LEU A 776 -0.20 16.75 7.49
C LEU A 776 -0.12 16.76 9.02
N ALA A 777 -0.42 15.66 9.71
CA ALA A 777 -0.40 15.60 11.18
C ALA A 777 0.14 14.26 11.69
N ALA A 778 0.83 14.26 12.84
CA ALA A 778 1.35 13.04 13.45
C ALA A 778 0.22 12.10 13.90
N ASP A 779 -0.82 12.64 14.54
CA ASP A 779 -2.00 11.88 14.98
C ASP A 779 -2.73 11.19 13.82
N TRP A 780 -2.69 11.77 12.61
CA TRP A 780 -3.31 11.17 11.42
C TRP A 780 -2.52 9.98 10.91
N ARG A 781 -1.18 10.01 11.03
CA ARG A 781 -0.34 8.85 10.75
C ARG A 781 -0.53 7.78 11.81
N ALA A 782 -0.65 8.16 13.08
CA ALA A 782 -1.00 7.21 14.14
C ALA A 782 -2.35 6.54 13.87
N ASN A 783 -3.38 7.32 13.51
CA ASN A 783 -4.68 6.81 13.08
C ASN A 783 -4.56 5.75 11.98
N ASP A 784 -3.88 6.07 10.88
CA ASP A 784 -3.78 5.18 9.73
C ASP A 784 -2.97 3.92 10.05
N TRP A 785 -1.91 4.04 10.86
CA TRP A 785 -1.11 2.91 11.34
C TRP A 785 -1.97 1.90 12.12
N TRP A 786 -2.78 2.39 13.07
CA TRP A 786 -3.62 1.55 13.89
C TRP A 786 -4.82 0.97 13.13
N TRP A 787 -5.41 1.73 12.20
CA TRP A 787 -6.39 1.17 11.27
C TRP A 787 -5.80 0.07 10.39
N GLY A 788 -4.54 0.21 9.96
CA GLY A 788 -3.80 -0.85 9.26
C GLY A 788 -3.76 -2.14 10.05
N ARG A 789 -3.43 -2.07 11.35
CA ARG A 789 -3.41 -3.23 12.25
C ARG A 789 -4.81 -3.84 12.44
N LEU A 790 -5.82 -3.00 12.65
CA LEU A 790 -7.20 -3.45 12.87
C LEU A 790 -7.78 -4.15 11.64
N ASP A 791 -7.63 -3.55 10.46
CA ASP A 791 -8.12 -4.12 9.20
C ASP A 791 -7.33 -5.40 8.86
N ALA A 792 -6.02 -5.45 9.12
CA ALA A 792 -5.21 -6.65 8.94
C ALA A 792 -5.58 -7.79 9.87
N ALA A 793 -5.89 -7.50 11.14
CA ALA A 793 -6.36 -8.51 12.08
C ALA A 793 -7.68 -9.14 11.63
N ALA A 794 -8.65 -8.32 11.24
CA ALA A 794 -9.93 -8.80 10.71
C ALA A 794 -9.76 -9.58 9.40
N GLY A 795 -8.93 -9.07 8.47
CA GLY A 795 -8.63 -9.71 7.20
C GLY A 795 -7.88 -11.03 7.34
N ALA A 796 -6.94 -11.12 8.29
CA ALA A 796 -6.22 -12.37 8.59
C ALA A 796 -7.16 -13.44 9.16
N VAL A 797 -8.10 -13.08 10.04
CA VAL A 797 -9.13 -14.02 10.54
C VAL A 797 -9.99 -14.52 9.40
N ALA A 798 -10.50 -13.62 8.55
CA ALA A 798 -11.31 -13.99 7.40
C ALA A 798 -10.55 -14.93 6.47
N PHE A 799 -9.29 -14.61 6.15
CA PHE A 799 -8.45 -15.43 5.28
C PHE A 799 -8.16 -16.81 5.87
N LEU A 800 -7.68 -16.90 7.12
CA LEU A 800 -7.31 -18.17 7.74
C LEU A 800 -8.50 -19.14 7.86
N ARG A 801 -9.73 -18.62 8.02
CA ARG A 801 -10.96 -19.42 8.02
C ARG A 801 -11.38 -19.95 6.65
N THR A 802 -10.91 -19.33 5.56
CA THR A 802 -11.12 -19.86 4.20
C THR A 802 -10.18 -21.01 3.84
N LEU A 803 -9.12 -21.22 4.63
CA LEU A 803 -8.24 -22.37 4.44
C LEU A 803 -9.00 -23.65 4.83
N PRO A 804 -8.81 -24.76 4.09
CA PRO A 804 -9.50 -26.01 4.37
C PRO A 804 -9.15 -26.50 5.79
N ALA A 805 -10.17 -26.65 6.64
CA ALA A 805 -10.00 -27.10 8.02
C ALA A 805 -9.71 -28.60 8.09
N ARG A 806 -8.89 -29.04 9.05
CA ARG A 806 -8.80 -30.47 9.42
C ARG A 806 -9.77 -30.73 10.57
N SER A 807 -10.69 -31.65 10.35
CA SER A 807 -11.42 -32.27 11.46
C SER A 807 -10.46 -33.22 12.17
N GLU A 808 -10.20 -33.02 13.47
CA GLU A 808 -9.53 -34.05 14.27
C GLU A 808 -10.34 -35.36 14.16
N PRO A 809 -9.68 -36.54 14.16
CA PRO A 809 -10.39 -37.79 14.40
C PRO A 809 -10.94 -37.74 15.82
N THR A 810 -12.19 -37.36 15.95
CA THR A 810 -12.96 -37.54 17.17
C THR A 810 -12.96 -39.02 17.49
N THR A 811 -12.45 -39.37 18.67
CA THR A 811 -12.37 -40.73 19.19
C THR A 811 -13.73 -41.24 19.68
N ASP A 812 -14.83 -40.83 19.03
CA ASP A 812 -16.19 -41.23 19.39
C ASP A 812 -16.87 -41.94 18.20
N PRO A 813 -17.08 -43.27 18.26
CA PRO A 813 -17.57 -44.06 17.13
C PRO A 813 -19.08 -43.91 16.85
N ARG A 814 -19.75 -42.84 17.30
CA ARG A 814 -21.19 -42.64 17.05
C ARG A 814 -21.59 -41.16 16.93
N GLY A 815 -21.73 -40.65 15.70
CA GLY A 815 -22.71 -39.58 15.45
C GLY A 815 -22.42 -38.55 14.35
N SER A 816 -23.21 -38.65 13.28
CA SER A 816 -23.59 -37.62 12.30
C SER A 816 -22.60 -37.22 11.19
N SER A 817 -22.91 -37.72 10.00
CA SER A 817 -22.49 -37.26 8.69
C SER A 817 -23.23 -35.98 8.27
N GLY A 818 -22.50 -34.96 7.82
CA GLY A 818 -23.08 -33.81 7.12
C GLY A 818 -22.08 -33.24 6.11
N ALA A 819 -22.31 -33.47 4.83
CA ALA A 819 -21.51 -32.95 3.72
C ALA A 819 -21.80 -31.46 3.45
N PRO A 820 -20.81 -30.62 3.08
CA PRO A 820 -21.09 -29.26 2.62
C PRO A 820 -21.41 -29.27 1.12
N ALA A 821 -22.67 -29.06 0.78
CA ALA A 821 -23.09 -28.76 -0.58
C ALA A 821 -22.88 -27.26 -0.87
N ALA A 822 -22.27 -26.97 -2.02
CA ALA A 822 -22.26 -25.64 -2.62
C ALA A 822 -23.70 -25.12 -2.74
N SER A 823 -24.02 -24.00 -2.08
CA SER A 823 -25.28 -23.29 -2.27
C SER A 823 -25.06 -21.78 -2.28
N GLU A 824 -25.74 -21.13 -3.22
CA GLU A 824 -25.86 -19.69 -3.37
C GLU A 824 -26.39 -19.02 -2.08
N PRO A 825 -26.09 -17.72 -1.85
CA PRO A 825 -26.41 -17.05 -0.61
C PRO A 825 -27.93 -16.80 -0.47
N ALA A 826 -28.59 -17.61 0.36
CA ALA A 826 -29.95 -17.35 0.82
C ALA A 826 -29.97 -16.27 1.94
N PRO A 827 -31.04 -15.46 2.06
CA PRO A 827 -31.07 -14.29 2.94
C PRO A 827 -31.13 -14.67 4.43
N HIS A 828 -30.27 -14.01 5.21
CA HIS A 828 -30.06 -14.19 6.65
C HIS A 828 -31.34 -14.12 7.51
N ARG A 829 -31.52 -15.12 8.39
CA ARG A 829 -32.21 -14.95 9.69
C ARG A 829 -31.16 -14.76 10.79
N PRO A 830 -31.36 -13.85 11.77
CA PRO A 830 -30.38 -13.61 12.83
C PRO A 830 -30.66 -14.51 14.03
N THR A 831 -29.78 -15.48 14.33
CA THR A 831 -29.65 -16.15 15.67
C THR A 831 -28.54 -17.22 15.69
N ARG A 832 -27.28 -16.78 15.84
CA ARG A 832 -26.11 -17.37 16.55
C ARG A 832 -24.87 -16.59 16.09
N GLU A 833 -24.02 -16.12 17.01
CA GLU A 833 -22.87 -15.27 16.66
C GLU A 833 -21.85 -16.06 15.82
N ASP A 834 -21.35 -15.43 14.76
CA ASP A 834 -20.38 -16.03 13.84
C ASP A 834 -18.99 -16.09 14.51
N PRO A 835 -18.38 -17.28 14.68
CA PRO A 835 -17.10 -17.44 15.39
C PRO A 835 -15.94 -16.67 14.75
N ALA A 836 -16.02 -16.36 13.45
CA ALA A 836 -15.05 -15.48 12.80
C ALA A 836 -15.18 -14.03 13.29
N ARG A 837 -16.40 -13.54 13.49
CA ARG A 837 -16.64 -12.21 14.06
C ARG A 837 -16.19 -12.12 15.51
N GLU A 838 -16.36 -13.17 16.30
CA GLU A 838 -15.87 -13.21 17.68
C GLU A 838 -14.35 -13.14 17.75
N SER A 839 -13.65 -13.92 16.91
CA SER A 839 -12.18 -13.91 16.84
C SER A 839 -11.65 -12.54 16.40
N ALA A 840 -12.23 -11.96 15.35
CA ALA A 840 -11.88 -10.61 14.90
C ALA A 840 -12.19 -9.54 15.96
N ALA A 841 -13.26 -9.72 16.73
CA ALA A 841 -13.61 -8.81 17.82
C ALA A 841 -12.64 -8.91 19.01
N ALA A 842 -12.17 -10.11 19.36
CA ALA A 842 -11.15 -10.28 20.40
C ALA A 842 -9.84 -9.58 20.02
N LEU A 843 -9.40 -9.72 18.78
CA LEU A 843 -8.24 -8.99 18.25
C LEU A 843 -8.46 -7.48 18.25
N GLN A 844 -9.66 -7.02 17.86
CA GLN A 844 -10.04 -5.61 17.89
C GLN A 844 -9.90 -5.01 19.30
N GLU A 845 -10.43 -5.68 20.33
CA GLU A 845 -10.34 -5.18 21.71
C GLU A 845 -8.90 -5.17 22.22
N SER A 846 -8.12 -6.23 21.96
CA SER A 846 -6.71 -6.29 22.36
C SER A 846 -5.87 -5.16 21.72
N LEU A 847 -6.14 -4.81 20.45
CA LEU A 847 -5.49 -3.68 19.77
C LEU A 847 -5.92 -2.32 20.33
N LEU A 848 -7.19 -2.16 20.71
CA LEU A 848 -7.69 -0.94 21.34
C LEU A 848 -7.05 -0.72 22.71
N ASP A 849 -6.87 -1.79 23.49
CA ASP A 849 -6.23 -1.74 24.79
C ASP A 849 -4.73 -1.44 24.68
N GLU A 850 -4.03 -2.06 23.72
CA GLU A 850 -2.61 -1.76 23.41
C GLU A 850 -2.43 -0.29 23.01
N LEU A 851 -3.28 0.21 22.12
CA LEU A 851 -3.24 1.60 21.67
C LEU A 851 -3.54 2.58 22.81
N GLY A 852 -4.51 2.24 23.67
CA GLY A 852 -4.94 3.10 24.79
C GLY A 852 -3.98 3.09 25.97
N GLY A 853 -3.11 2.07 26.10
CA GLY A 853 -2.32 1.85 27.30
C GLY A 853 -3.20 1.71 28.55
N GLY A 854 -4.40 1.16 28.39
CA GLY A 854 -5.46 1.10 29.41
C GLY A 854 -6.45 2.28 29.42
N ASP A 855 -6.20 3.37 28.68
CA ASP A 855 -7.17 4.45 28.48
C ASP A 855 -7.91 4.31 27.13
N ARG A 856 -9.14 3.82 27.20
CA ARG A 856 -10.01 3.67 26.03
C ARG A 856 -10.32 5.00 25.33
N GLN A 857 -10.40 6.11 26.07
CA GLN A 857 -10.67 7.41 25.44
C GLN A 857 -9.51 7.86 24.58
N HIS A 858 -8.27 7.63 25.02
CA HIS A 858 -7.07 7.88 24.23
C HIS A 858 -7.06 7.06 22.92
N ALA A 859 -7.42 5.78 22.98
CA ALA A 859 -7.51 4.94 21.80
C ALA A 859 -8.54 5.45 20.79
N LEU A 860 -9.75 5.78 21.26
CA LEU A 860 -10.82 6.32 20.41
C LEU A 860 -10.50 7.70 19.85
N ALA A 861 -9.76 8.54 20.60
CA ALA A 861 -9.31 9.84 20.12
C ALA A 861 -8.28 9.70 18.99
N THR A 862 -7.38 8.72 19.09
CA THR A 862 -6.37 8.41 18.07
C THR A 862 -7.01 7.85 16.80
N LEU A 863 -7.89 6.85 16.91
CA LEU A 863 -8.65 6.28 15.77
C LEU A 863 -9.68 7.23 15.15
N GLY A 864 -10.00 8.31 15.87
CA GLY A 864 -10.86 9.39 15.38
C GLY A 864 -10.10 10.57 14.81
N ALA A 865 -8.76 10.52 14.77
CA ALA A 865 -7.97 11.71 14.49
C ALA A 865 -8.23 12.29 13.09
N GLY A 866 -8.51 11.42 12.11
CA GLY A 866 -8.82 11.77 10.74
C GLY A 866 -10.22 12.34 10.49
N ALA A 867 -11.16 12.21 11.44
CA ALA A 867 -12.58 12.46 11.20
C ALA A 867 -12.92 13.95 10.93
N ASP A 868 -12.20 14.89 11.57
CA ASP A 868 -12.53 16.33 11.55
C ASP A 868 -11.90 17.11 10.38
N GLY A 869 -11.43 16.43 9.33
CA GLY A 869 -10.95 17.10 8.12
C GLY A 869 -9.68 17.93 8.33
N LEU A 870 -9.44 18.90 7.45
CA LEU A 870 -8.38 19.90 7.60
C LEU A 870 -8.64 20.90 8.74
N ALA A 871 -9.87 20.96 9.27
CA ALA A 871 -10.25 21.95 10.28
C ALA A 871 -9.52 21.72 11.61
N ARG A 872 -9.21 20.46 11.94
CA ARG A 872 -8.45 20.06 13.15
C ARG A 872 -7.03 20.60 13.19
N LEU A 873 -6.41 20.88 12.03
CA LEU A 873 -5.07 21.44 12.00
C LEU A 873 -5.10 22.88 12.53
N ALA A 874 -4.12 23.26 13.36
CA ALA A 874 -3.98 24.65 13.80
C ALA A 874 -3.98 25.59 12.57
N PRO A 875 -4.75 26.70 12.57
CA PRO A 875 -4.77 27.65 11.46
C PRO A 875 -3.36 28.11 11.07
N GLY A 876 -2.50 28.30 12.09
CA GLY A 876 -1.07 28.58 11.98
C GLY A 876 -0.32 27.66 11.01
N TYR A 877 -0.52 26.36 11.21
CA TYR A 877 0.17 25.30 10.49
C TYR A 877 -0.34 25.16 9.05
N ARG A 878 -1.68 25.16 8.84
CA ARG A 878 -2.30 25.09 7.50
C ARG A 878 -1.74 26.15 6.56
N ILE A 879 -1.64 27.36 7.08
CA ILE A 879 -1.21 28.53 6.33
C ILE A 879 0.29 28.50 6.06
N SER A 880 1.10 28.12 7.06
CA SER A 880 2.54 27.93 6.89
C SER A 880 2.83 26.95 5.76
N LEU A 881 2.14 25.82 5.77
CA LEU A 881 2.26 24.79 4.76
C LEU A 881 1.80 25.28 3.38
N ALA A 882 0.64 25.94 3.29
CA ALA A 882 0.15 26.52 2.04
C ALA A 882 1.11 27.56 1.46
N SER A 883 1.62 28.46 2.30
CA SER A 883 2.57 29.51 1.91
C SER A 883 3.93 28.94 1.48
N ARG A 884 4.46 27.95 2.20
CA ARG A 884 5.71 27.27 1.83
C ARG A 884 5.52 26.45 0.56
N GLY A 885 4.46 25.64 0.49
CA GLY A 885 4.14 24.81 -0.66
C GLY A 885 3.97 25.63 -1.93
N LEU A 886 3.27 26.77 -1.86
CA LEU A 886 3.09 27.67 -3.01
C LEU A 886 4.40 28.32 -3.47
N ARG A 887 5.27 28.71 -2.53
CA ARG A 887 6.60 29.25 -2.85
C ARG A 887 7.51 28.21 -3.49
N VAL A 888 7.45 26.95 -3.04
CA VAL A 888 8.20 25.86 -3.66
C VAL A 888 7.60 25.51 -5.03
N LEU A 889 6.27 25.47 -5.15
CA LEU A 889 5.57 25.22 -6.42
C LEU A 889 5.93 26.26 -7.47
N GLY A 890 5.96 27.55 -7.11
CA GLY A 890 6.38 28.62 -8.02
C GLY A 890 7.81 28.40 -8.56
N ARG A 891 8.72 27.87 -7.75
CA ARG A 891 10.10 27.54 -8.18
C ARG A 891 10.16 26.27 -9.01
N ALA A 892 9.29 25.30 -8.72
CA ALA A 892 9.18 24.08 -9.51
C ALA A 892 8.66 24.37 -10.92
N LEU A 893 7.66 25.23 -11.02
CA LEU A 893 7.07 25.66 -12.29
C LEU A 893 7.99 26.61 -13.08
N ALA A 894 8.82 27.41 -12.42
CA ALA A 894 9.80 28.25 -13.11
C ALA A 894 10.86 27.46 -13.92
N GLY A 895 10.97 26.14 -13.71
CA GLY A 895 11.81 25.23 -14.49
C GLY A 895 11.12 24.59 -15.70
N THR A 896 9.83 24.84 -15.96
CA THR A 896 9.13 24.23 -17.11
C THR A 896 9.54 24.88 -18.44
N PRO A 897 9.81 24.10 -19.51
CA PRO A 897 10.34 24.63 -20.78
C PRO A 897 9.44 25.66 -21.49
N ASP A 898 8.12 25.56 -21.31
CA ASP A 898 7.13 26.26 -22.15
C ASP A 898 6.92 27.74 -21.79
N LEU A 899 7.49 28.23 -20.68
CA LEU A 899 7.32 29.60 -20.22
C LEU A 899 8.67 30.20 -19.76
N PRO A 900 9.08 31.37 -20.29
CA PRO A 900 10.30 32.03 -19.84
C PRO A 900 10.23 32.33 -18.34
N ARG A 901 11.33 32.09 -17.62
CA ARG A 901 11.45 32.33 -16.18
C ARG A 901 10.93 33.72 -15.75
N GLY A 902 11.21 34.76 -16.52
CA GLY A 902 10.75 36.12 -16.26
C GLY A 902 9.22 36.27 -16.26
N VAL A 903 8.50 35.48 -17.07
CA VAL A 903 7.03 35.48 -17.10
C VAL A 903 6.46 34.83 -15.84
N TRP A 904 7.05 33.72 -15.38
CA TRP A 904 6.67 33.07 -14.12
C TRP A 904 6.97 33.96 -12.91
N GLU A 905 8.14 34.59 -12.88
CA GLU A 905 8.51 35.55 -11.84
C GLU A 905 7.56 36.75 -11.82
N LEU A 906 7.15 37.25 -12.99
CA LEU A 906 6.14 38.30 -13.13
C LEU A 906 4.75 37.83 -12.64
N LEU A 907 4.28 36.64 -13.04
CA LEU A 907 3.00 36.09 -12.60
C LEU A 907 2.96 35.87 -11.09
N LEU A 908 4.04 35.34 -10.50
CA LEU A 908 4.16 35.18 -9.06
C LEU A 908 4.22 36.52 -8.34
N PHE A 909 4.96 37.49 -8.88
CA PHE A 909 5.04 38.85 -8.35
C PHE A 909 3.66 39.55 -8.37
N LEU A 910 2.90 39.39 -9.47
CA LEU A 910 1.54 39.92 -9.60
C LEU A 910 0.54 39.19 -8.70
N ALA A 911 0.72 37.89 -8.47
CA ALA A 911 -0.14 37.10 -7.58
C ALA A 911 0.19 37.29 -6.10
N GLN A 912 1.43 37.64 -5.76
CA GLN A 912 1.95 37.84 -4.40
C GLN A 912 1.04 38.67 -3.47
N PRO A 913 0.53 39.86 -3.86
CA PRO A 913 -0.39 40.63 -3.02
C PRO A 913 -1.68 39.92 -2.66
N VAL A 914 -2.18 39.05 -3.53
CA VAL A 914 -3.38 38.25 -3.28
C VAL A 914 -3.03 37.02 -2.42
N LEU A 915 -1.90 36.38 -2.71
CA LEU A 915 -1.49 35.14 -2.06
C LEU A 915 -1.06 35.33 -0.58
N VAL A 916 -0.56 36.51 -0.20
CA VAL A 916 -0.28 36.89 1.20
C VAL A 916 -1.56 36.96 2.06
N LEU A 917 -2.72 37.17 1.43
CA LEU A 917 -4.01 37.28 2.12
C LEU A 917 -4.72 35.93 2.26
N VAL A 918 -4.27 34.89 1.56
CA VAL A 918 -4.77 33.51 1.72
C VAL A 918 -4.82 33.06 3.20
N PRO A 919 -3.81 33.37 4.06
CA PRO A 919 -3.90 33.22 5.51
C PRO A 919 -5.18 33.75 6.17
N LEU A 920 -5.63 34.94 5.78
CA LEU A 920 -6.83 35.58 6.33
C LEU A 920 -8.08 34.83 5.86
N LEU A 921 -8.11 34.38 4.61
CA LEU A 921 -9.23 33.61 4.03
C LEU A 921 -9.44 32.25 4.73
N LEU A 922 -8.40 31.69 5.34
CA LEU A 922 -8.46 30.42 6.07
C LEU A 922 -8.85 30.59 7.56
N ALA A 923 -8.99 31.82 8.06
CA ALA A 923 -9.36 32.15 9.44
C ALA A 923 -10.35 33.33 9.48
N PRO A 924 -11.67 33.08 9.53
CA PRO A 924 -12.71 34.10 9.29
C PRO A 924 -12.65 35.29 10.25
N VAL A 925 -12.26 35.08 11.53
CA VAL A 925 -12.08 36.16 12.51
C VAL A 925 -10.95 37.11 12.12
N ARG A 926 -9.86 36.57 11.55
CA ARG A 926 -8.70 37.37 11.16
C ARG A 926 -8.98 38.14 9.87
N ALA A 927 -9.63 37.51 8.89
CA ALA A 927 -10.16 38.21 7.72
C ALA A 927 -11.08 39.37 8.11
N ALA A 928 -11.99 39.16 9.06
CA ALA A 928 -12.85 40.20 9.60
C ALA A 928 -12.02 41.36 10.19
N LEU A 929 -11.08 41.09 11.08
CA LEU A 929 -10.22 42.14 11.68
C LEU A 929 -9.38 42.88 10.64
N GLY A 930 -8.86 42.18 9.63
CA GLY A 930 -8.08 42.78 8.56
C GLY A 930 -8.92 43.66 7.64
N PHE A 931 -10.13 43.22 7.31
CA PHE A 931 -11.11 43.99 6.56
C PHE A 931 -11.47 45.29 7.29
N VAL A 932 -11.68 45.21 8.60
CA VAL A 932 -11.97 46.35 9.47
C VAL A 932 -10.83 47.36 9.47
N ALA A 933 -9.59 46.90 9.64
CA ALA A 933 -8.41 47.75 9.60
C ALA A 933 -8.28 48.47 8.24
N ALA A 934 -8.54 47.77 7.14
CA ALA A 934 -8.53 48.35 5.79
C ALA A 934 -9.64 49.38 5.57
N ALA A 935 -10.85 49.10 6.04
CA ALA A 935 -12.00 50.00 5.91
C ALA A 935 -11.84 51.29 6.73
N VAL A 936 -11.33 51.19 7.97
CA VAL A 936 -11.01 52.34 8.82
C VAL A 936 -9.92 53.19 8.17
N ALA A 937 -8.84 52.58 7.68
CA ALA A 937 -7.75 53.30 7.03
C ALA A 937 -8.21 54.04 5.77
N LEU A 938 -8.94 53.36 4.87
CA LEU A 938 -9.45 53.96 3.64
C LEU A 938 -10.50 55.05 3.91
N GLY A 939 -11.31 54.90 4.97
CA GLY A 939 -12.26 55.93 5.40
C GLY A 939 -11.60 57.20 5.96
N LEU A 940 -10.43 57.06 6.59
CA LEU A 940 -9.63 58.18 7.11
C LEU A 940 -8.79 58.86 6.03
N LEU A 941 -8.42 58.15 4.95
CA LEU A 941 -7.53 58.64 3.89
C LEU A 941 -8.26 59.11 2.61
N GLY A 942 -9.52 58.70 2.42
CA GLY A 942 -10.30 59.06 1.23
C GLY A 942 -10.80 60.50 1.27
N ALA A 943 -10.31 61.34 0.36
CA ALA A 943 -10.88 62.66 0.11
C ALA A 943 -12.29 62.49 -0.51
N PRO A 944 -13.29 63.28 -0.06
CA PRO A 944 -14.62 63.26 -0.67
C PRO A 944 -14.52 63.76 -2.12
N ASP A 945 -14.99 62.96 -3.07
CA ASP A 945 -15.05 63.36 -4.47
C ASP A 945 -16.31 64.22 -4.70
N PRO A 946 -16.20 65.47 -5.22
CA PRO A 946 -17.37 66.31 -5.46
C PRO A 946 -18.27 65.78 -6.59
N GLY A 947 -17.75 64.94 -7.49
CA GLY A 947 -18.44 64.51 -8.71
C GLY A 947 -18.84 63.04 -8.71
N GLY A 948 -19.99 62.68 -8.11
CA GLY A 948 -20.51 61.32 -8.27
C GLY A 948 -21.54 60.76 -7.28
N ARG A 949 -22.07 61.55 -6.34
CA ARG A 949 -22.94 61.05 -5.25
C ARG A 949 -24.15 60.23 -5.71
N ALA A 950 -24.77 60.60 -6.84
CA ALA A 950 -25.91 59.86 -7.39
C ALA A 950 -25.50 58.47 -7.93
N GLY A 951 -24.36 58.37 -8.61
CA GLY A 951 -23.83 57.10 -9.12
C GLY A 951 -23.44 56.14 -7.99
N GLU A 952 -22.88 56.65 -6.89
CA GLU A 952 -22.52 55.86 -5.71
C GLU A 952 -23.74 55.34 -4.95
N LEU A 953 -24.78 56.16 -4.79
CA LEU A 953 -26.05 55.74 -4.18
C LEU A 953 -26.75 54.68 -5.03
N VAL A 954 -26.70 54.81 -6.36
CA VAL A 954 -27.20 53.78 -7.29
C VAL A 954 -26.38 52.50 -7.19
N LEU A 955 -25.05 52.59 -7.11
CA LEU A 955 -24.16 51.43 -6.96
C LEU A 955 -24.40 50.71 -5.62
N ALA A 956 -24.56 51.46 -4.52
CA ALA A 956 -24.87 50.92 -3.20
C ALA A 956 -26.26 50.27 -3.16
N GLY A 957 -27.27 50.92 -3.78
CA GLY A 957 -28.62 50.38 -3.91
C GLY A 957 -28.68 49.12 -4.78
N ALA A 958 -28.03 49.12 -5.94
CA ALA A 958 -27.92 47.95 -6.82
C ALA A 958 -27.15 46.81 -6.14
N GLY A 959 -26.07 47.11 -5.42
CA GLY A 959 -25.30 46.16 -4.62
C GLY A 959 -26.14 45.52 -3.50
N ALA A 960 -26.94 46.31 -2.79
CA ALA A 960 -27.86 45.81 -1.76
C ALA A 960 -28.94 44.89 -2.36
N GLY A 961 -29.51 45.24 -3.52
CA GLY A 961 -30.48 44.40 -4.23
C GLY A 961 -29.89 43.08 -4.74
N LEU A 962 -28.71 43.11 -5.35
CA LEU A 962 -27.98 41.91 -5.79
C LEU A 962 -27.59 41.01 -4.62
N LEU A 963 -27.22 41.60 -3.47
CA LEU A 963 -26.94 40.86 -2.26
C LEU A 963 -28.17 40.17 -1.69
N ALA A 964 -29.31 40.88 -1.58
CA ALA A 964 -30.55 40.29 -1.09
C ALA A 964 -30.97 39.09 -1.95
N ALA A 965 -30.85 39.23 -3.27
CA ALA A 965 -31.07 38.14 -4.22
C ALA A 965 -30.06 36.98 -4.05
N ALA A 966 -28.78 37.28 -3.79
CA ALA A 966 -27.74 36.28 -3.53
C ALA A 966 -27.99 35.51 -2.22
N LEU A 967 -28.31 36.22 -1.12
CA LEU A 967 -28.64 35.64 0.18
C LEU A 967 -29.89 34.74 0.09
N LEU A 968 -30.95 35.20 -0.57
CA LEU A 968 -32.15 34.39 -0.80
C LEU A 968 -31.84 33.13 -1.62
N ARG A 969 -31.03 33.27 -2.68
CA ARG A 969 -30.59 32.14 -3.49
C ARG A 969 -29.75 31.15 -2.68
N THR A 970 -28.90 31.65 -1.81
CA THR A 970 -28.05 30.87 -0.91
C THR A 970 -28.87 30.10 0.12
N VAL A 971 -29.83 30.76 0.78
CA VAL A 971 -30.76 30.12 1.73
C VAL A 971 -31.60 29.07 1.02
N HIS A 972 -32.14 29.38 -0.17
CA HIS A 972 -32.91 28.44 -0.96
C HIS A 972 -32.08 27.21 -1.35
N ARG A 973 -30.84 27.41 -1.84
CA ARG A 973 -29.91 26.30 -2.17
C ARG A 973 -29.60 25.44 -0.96
N ALA A 974 -29.30 26.06 0.19
CA ALA A 974 -29.01 25.35 1.42
C ALA A 974 -30.21 24.49 1.87
N HIS A 975 -31.40 25.08 1.90
CA HIS A 975 -32.63 24.37 2.24
C HIS A 975 -32.90 23.20 1.28
N ARG A 976 -32.71 23.40 -0.03
CA ARG A 976 -32.90 22.35 -1.04
C ARG A 976 -31.90 21.20 -0.88
N GLY A 977 -30.63 21.51 -0.61
CA GLY A 977 -29.60 20.51 -0.37
C GLY A 977 -29.90 19.66 0.87
N TRP A 978 -30.24 20.31 1.99
CA TRP A 978 -30.60 19.63 3.22
C TRP A 978 -31.87 18.78 3.11
N SER A 979 -32.92 19.28 2.44
CA SER A 979 -34.15 18.51 2.21
C SER A 979 -33.89 17.25 1.40
N ARG A 980 -33.20 17.36 0.24
CA ARG A 980 -32.85 16.19 -0.57
C ARG A 980 -31.99 15.17 0.17
N ALA A 981 -30.99 15.62 0.95
CA ALA A 981 -30.14 14.72 1.73
C ALA A 981 -30.91 14.00 2.85
N LEU A 982 -31.84 14.68 3.52
CA LEU A 982 -32.66 14.10 4.58
C LEU A 982 -33.75 13.17 4.02
N GLU A 983 -34.35 13.50 2.87
CA GLU A 983 -35.31 12.64 2.16
C GLU A 983 -34.64 11.35 1.68
N ALA A 984 -33.45 11.45 1.09
CA ALA A 984 -32.64 10.30 0.70
C ALA A 984 -32.26 9.40 1.90
N ALA A 985 -32.15 9.96 3.10
CA ALA A 985 -31.86 9.20 4.32
C ALA A 985 -33.08 8.42 4.88
N GLY A 986 -34.31 8.81 4.52
CA GLY A 986 -35.55 8.36 5.16
C GLY A 986 -35.97 6.90 4.93
N GLY A 987 -35.25 6.13 4.12
CA GLY A 987 -35.56 4.72 3.79
C GLY A 987 -34.92 3.66 4.70
N SER A 988 -34.04 4.05 5.64
CA SER A 988 -33.08 3.27 6.50
C SER A 988 -31.65 3.67 6.12
N PRO A 989 -30.70 4.06 7.02
CA PRO A 989 -30.37 3.50 8.35
C PRO A 989 -29.87 4.57 9.40
N PRO A 990 -28.91 4.27 10.30
CA PRO A 990 -29.01 4.00 11.76
C PRO A 990 -29.13 5.25 12.68
N ALA A 991 -29.25 5.03 14.00
CA ALA A 991 -29.33 6.03 15.10
C ALA A 991 -28.35 7.23 15.07
N ALA A 992 -27.37 7.25 14.16
CA ALA A 992 -26.40 8.32 13.96
C ALA A 992 -26.94 9.53 13.16
N LEU A 993 -28.04 9.38 12.40
CA LEU A 993 -28.71 10.49 11.70
C LEU A 993 -29.78 11.21 12.54
N ALA A 994 -30.04 10.75 13.77
CA ALA A 994 -30.97 11.42 14.70
C ALA A 994 -30.59 12.90 14.94
N ASP A 995 -29.29 13.22 14.90
CA ASP A 995 -28.78 14.58 15.07
C ASP A 995 -28.78 15.41 13.78
N ALA A 996 -29.17 14.87 12.62
CA ALA A 996 -29.06 15.57 11.33
C ALA A 996 -29.95 16.82 11.26
N GLY A 997 -31.14 16.77 11.88
CA GLY A 997 -32.01 17.93 12.04
C GLY A 997 -31.38 19.02 12.91
N ALA A 998 -30.80 18.64 14.06
CA ALA A 998 -30.08 19.56 14.94
C ALA A 998 -28.83 20.17 14.25
N ALA A 999 -28.13 19.37 13.43
CA ALA A 999 -27.00 19.81 12.62
C ALA A 999 -27.41 20.82 11.54
N ARG A 1000 -28.53 20.58 10.83
CA ARG A 1000 -29.13 21.53 9.88
C ARG A 1000 -29.44 22.85 10.57
N ASP A 1001 -30.17 22.81 11.69
CA ASP A 1001 -30.60 24.02 12.38
C ASP A 1001 -29.40 24.83 12.91
N ALA A 1002 -28.37 24.14 13.41
CA ALA A 1002 -27.13 24.79 13.82
C ALA A 1002 -26.37 25.41 12.63
N ALA A 1003 -26.30 24.75 11.47
CA ALA A 1003 -25.69 25.30 10.25
C ALA A 1003 -26.44 26.54 9.76
N LEU A 1004 -27.78 26.48 9.72
CA LEU A 1004 -28.63 27.60 9.32
C LEU A 1004 -28.53 28.79 10.28
N ARG A 1005 -28.48 28.56 11.61
CA ARG A 1005 -28.24 29.64 12.59
C ARG A 1005 -26.90 30.35 12.35
N ARG A 1006 -25.81 29.59 12.12
CA ARG A 1006 -24.48 30.16 11.83
C ARG A 1006 -24.47 30.96 10.53
N ALA A 1007 -25.10 30.44 9.48
CA ALA A 1007 -25.28 31.16 8.22
C ALA A 1007 -26.10 32.44 8.40
N GLY A 1008 -27.15 32.39 9.24
CA GLY A 1008 -27.95 33.55 9.64
C GLY A 1008 -27.12 34.65 10.32
N CYS A 1009 -26.21 34.30 11.23
CA CYS A 1009 -25.28 35.26 11.85
C CYS A 1009 -24.38 35.95 10.81
N CYS A 1010 -23.84 35.20 9.84
CA CYS A 1010 -23.05 35.78 8.75
C CYS A 1010 -23.90 36.69 7.85
N GLY A 1011 -25.14 36.29 7.54
CA GLY A 1011 -26.09 37.08 6.78
C GLY A 1011 -26.46 38.39 7.50
N ALA A 1012 -26.66 38.34 8.81
CA ALA A 1012 -26.91 39.52 9.63
C ALA A 1012 -25.71 40.48 9.65
N ALA A 1013 -24.49 39.96 9.76
CA ALA A 1013 -23.27 40.77 9.65
C ALA A 1013 -23.10 41.39 8.25
N ALA A 1014 -23.44 40.66 7.17
CA ALA A 1014 -23.46 41.19 5.82
C ALA A 1014 -24.50 42.32 5.66
N ALA A 1015 -25.71 42.13 6.20
CA ALA A 1015 -26.75 43.16 6.17
C ALA A 1015 -26.35 44.42 6.97
N ALA A 1016 -25.69 44.25 8.12
CA ALA A 1016 -25.21 45.36 8.93
C ALA A 1016 -24.13 46.21 8.23
N LEU A 1017 -23.38 45.65 7.27
CA LEU A 1017 -22.41 46.39 6.45
C LEU A 1017 -23.06 47.23 5.32
N LEU A 1018 -24.35 47.07 5.03
CA LEU A 1018 -25.04 47.87 4.03
C LEU A 1018 -25.35 49.30 4.52
N LEU A 1019 -25.68 49.45 5.80
CA LEU A 1019 -25.89 50.75 6.45
C LEU A 1019 -24.66 51.68 6.34
N PRO A 1020 -23.45 51.24 6.74
CA PRO A 1020 -22.25 52.05 6.59
C PRO A 1020 -21.87 52.26 5.12
N ALA A 1021 -22.16 51.32 4.21
CA ALA A 1021 -21.93 51.51 2.77
C ALA A 1021 -22.81 52.62 2.20
N ALA A 1022 -24.08 52.68 2.60
CA ALA A 1022 -25.01 53.76 2.25
C ALA A 1022 -24.55 55.11 2.85
N ALA A 1023 -24.13 55.12 4.12
CA ALA A 1023 -23.58 56.32 4.75
C ALA A 1023 -22.30 56.82 4.04
N ALA A 1024 -21.38 55.91 3.69
CA ALA A 1024 -20.16 56.26 2.95
C ALA A 1024 -20.48 56.84 1.56
N ALA A 1025 -21.50 56.32 0.86
CA ALA A 1025 -21.96 56.85 -0.41
C ALA A 1025 -22.50 58.29 -0.30
N THR A 1026 -23.13 58.66 0.82
CA THR A 1026 -23.55 60.06 1.04
C THR A 1026 -22.37 61.03 1.22
N THR A 1027 -21.21 60.50 1.63
CA THR A 1027 -19.97 61.28 1.84
C THR A 1027 -19.05 61.35 0.61
N GLY A 1028 -19.38 60.68 -0.51
CA GLY A 1028 -18.58 60.72 -1.74
C GLY A 1028 -17.26 59.94 -1.67
N ARG A 1029 -17.23 58.81 -0.93
CA ARG A 1029 -16.03 57.99 -0.69
C ARG A 1029 -16.11 56.67 -1.46
N THR A 1030 -15.98 56.71 -2.79
CA THR A 1030 -16.19 55.57 -3.70
C THR A 1030 -15.38 54.31 -3.35
N ALA A 1031 -14.08 54.47 -3.03
CA ALA A 1031 -13.20 53.34 -2.70
C ALA A 1031 -13.66 52.57 -1.45
N LEU A 1032 -14.27 53.28 -0.49
CA LEU A 1032 -14.80 52.71 0.73
C LEU A 1032 -16.13 51.97 0.49
N VAL A 1033 -17.00 52.54 -0.35
CA VAL A 1033 -18.26 51.89 -0.78
C VAL A 1033 -17.95 50.55 -1.46
N LEU A 1034 -16.97 50.52 -2.37
CA LEU A 1034 -16.54 49.30 -3.06
C LEU A 1034 -15.97 48.24 -2.09
N LEU A 1035 -15.18 48.66 -1.10
CA LEU A 1035 -14.64 47.76 -0.09
C LEU A 1035 -15.76 47.16 0.78
N LEU A 1036 -16.71 47.98 1.23
CA LEU A 1036 -17.85 47.53 2.04
C LEU A 1036 -18.72 46.54 1.27
N LEU A 1037 -19.01 46.82 0.00
CA LEU A 1037 -19.73 45.90 -0.89
C LEU A 1037 -18.95 44.59 -1.13
N ALA A 1038 -17.61 44.63 -1.21
CA ALA A 1038 -16.78 43.43 -1.30
C ALA A 1038 -16.81 42.59 -0.02
N GLY A 1039 -16.81 43.23 1.17
CA GLY A 1039 -16.95 42.53 2.46
C GLY A 1039 -18.33 41.91 2.65
N VAL A 1040 -19.37 42.61 2.22
CA VAL A 1040 -20.75 42.12 2.11
C VAL A 1040 -20.84 40.87 1.24
N LEU A 1041 -20.24 40.89 0.05
CA LEU A 1041 -20.16 39.74 -0.86
C LEU A 1041 -19.36 38.58 -0.23
N GLY A 1042 -18.25 38.89 0.45
CA GLY A 1042 -17.44 37.90 1.15
C GLY A 1042 -18.19 37.18 2.27
N LEU A 1043 -18.95 37.91 3.09
CA LEU A 1043 -19.78 37.36 4.16
C LEU A 1043 -20.98 36.58 3.63
N GLU A 1044 -21.56 36.99 2.50
CA GLU A 1044 -22.59 36.20 1.80
C GLU A 1044 -22.04 34.85 1.34
N ARG A 1045 -20.86 34.83 0.72
CA ARG A 1045 -20.21 33.58 0.31
C ARG A 1045 -19.81 32.72 1.51
N CYS A 1046 -19.40 33.33 2.61
CA CYS A 1046 -19.18 32.62 3.86
C CYS A 1046 -20.48 32.03 4.42
N ALA A 1047 -21.57 32.78 4.43
CA ALA A 1047 -22.90 32.30 4.84
C ALA A 1047 -23.33 31.11 3.98
N ALA A 1048 -23.11 31.16 2.67
CA ALA A 1048 -23.39 30.07 1.74
C ALA A 1048 -22.57 28.82 2.03
N ALA A 1049 -21.27 28.98 2.24
CA ALA A 1049 -20.38 27.88 2.56
C ALA A 1049 -20.72 27.24 3.92
N VAL A 1050 -21.14 28.04 4.91
CA VAL A 1050 -21.51 27.56 6.25
C VAL A 1050 -22.88 26.89 6.26
N ALA A 1051 -23.83 27.36 5.44
CA ALA A 1051 -25.19 26.83 5.42
C ALA A 1051 -25.27 25.35 4.97
N LEU A 1052 -24.33 24.92 4.13
CA LEU A 1052 -24.20 23.53 3.65
C LEU A 1052 -23.13 22.73 4.41
N ARG A 1053 -22.58 23.28 5.49
CA ARG A 1053 -21.52 22.63 6.27
C ARG A 1053 -22.08 22.01 7.53
N VAL A 1054 -21.95 20.69 7.65
CA VAL A 1054 -22.29 19.93 8.85
C VAL A 1054 -21.39 20.41 10.00
N PRO A 1055 -21.98 20.88 11.12
CA PRO A 1055 -21.22 21.27 12.30
C PRO A 1055 -20.33 20.12 12.82
N GLY A 1056 -19.02 20.40 12.95
CA GLY A 1056 -18.06 19.50 13.60
C GLY A 1056 -18.14 19.54 15.14
N ARG A 1057 -17.19 18.87 15.82
CA ARG A 1057 -17.07 18.87 17.30
C ARG A 1057 -16.62 20.20 17.91
N GLU A 1058 -16.07 21.12 17.12
CA GLU A 1058 -15.63 22.40 17.66
C GLU A 1058 -16.80 23.31 18.06
N PRO A 1059 -16.63 24.10 19.15
CA PRO A 1059 -17.64 25.00 19.62
C PRO A 1059 -17.94 26.07 18.57
N VAL A 1060 -19.15 26.57 18.65
CA VAL A 1060 -19.90 27.47 17.78
C VAL A 1060 -19.20 28.83 17.50
N ASP A 1061 -17.96 29.01 17.95
CA ASP A 1061 -17.44 30.31 18.35
C ASP A 1061 -16.66 31.06 17.26
N GLU A 1062 -15.92 30.44 16.34
CA GLU A 1062 -15.10 31.26 15.41
C GLU A 1062 -15.92 32.07 14.40
N VAL A 1063 -16.95 31.48 13.79
CA VAL A 1063 -17.78 32.17 12.79
C VAL A 1063 -18.66 33.23 13.47
N VAL A 1064 -19.24 32.88 14.63
CA VAL A 1064 -20.06 33.80 15.42
C VAL A 1064 -19.20 34.94 16.00
N ARG A 1065 -18.00 34.66 16.51
CA ARG A 1065 -17.04 35.69 16.92
C ARG A 1065 -16.60 36.55 15.75
N ALA A 1066 -16.37 35.98 14.57
CA ALA A 1066 -16.02 36.75 13.38
C ALA A 1066 -17.14 37.72 13.01
N ALA A 1067 -18.39 37.24 12.95
CA ALA A 1067 -19.56 38.08 12.70
C ALA A 1067 -19.71 39.18 13.77
N GLY A 1068 -19.54 38.84 15.05
CA GLY A 1068 -19.55 39.81 16.16
C GLY A 1068 -18.45 40.86 16.06
N VAL A 1069 -17.24 40.47 15.66
CA VAL A 1069 -16.11 41.40 15.44
C VAL A 1069 -16.38 42.34 14.27
N VAL A 1070 -16.94 41.85 13.15
CA VAL A 1070 -17.36 42.71 12.04
C VAL A 1070 -18.41 43.71 12.51
N LEU A 1071 -19.42 43.25 13.25
CA LEU A 1071 -20.50 44.10 13.77
C LEU A 1071 -19.97 45.20 14.72
N LEU A 1072 -19.09 44.85 15.65
CA LEU A 1072 -18.45 45.79 16.57
C LEU A 1072 -17.61 46.83 15.81
N ALA A 1073 -16.91 46.39 14.78
CA ALA A 1073 -16.12 47.28 13.95
C ALA A 1073 -16.96 48.24 13.12
N VAL A 1074 -18.08 47.78 12.57
CA VAL A 1074 -19.06 48.64 11.90
C VAL A 1074 -19.57 49.72 12.84
N ALA A 1075 -19.89 49.36 14.09
CA ALA A 1075 -20.34 50.31 15.11
C ALA A 1075 -19.25 51.33 15.47
N GLY A 1076 -18.01 50.86 15.72
CA GLY A 1076 -16.88 51.74 16.03
C GLY A 1076 -16.50 52.66 14.86
N TRP A 1077 -16.58 52.17 13.62
CA TRP A 1077 -16.36 52.98 12.41
C TRP A 1077 -17.46 54.02 12.19
N ALA A 1078 -18.73 53.63 12.33
CA ALA A 1078 -19.86 54.55 12.19
C ALA A 1078 -19.73 55.69 13.21
N LEU A 1079 -19.29 55.39 14.43
CA LEU A 1079 -18.97 56.38 15.44
C LEU A 1079 -17.83 57.33 14.99
N VAL A 1080 -16.72 56.81 14.48
CA VAL A 1080 -15.58 57.64 14.03
C VAL A 1080 -15.95 58.52 12.82
N VAL A 1081 -16.66 57.98 11.84
CA VAL A 1081 -17.04 58.70 10.61
C VAL A 1081 -18.16 59.71 10.84
N LEU A 1082 -19.12 59.42 11.73
CA LEU A 1082 -20.21 60.36 12.07
C LEU A 1082 -19.74 61.48 13.02
N VAL A 1083 -18.69 61.25 13.83
CA VAL A 1083 -18.17 62.24 14.78
C VAL A 1083 -17.08 63.13 14.17
N VAL A 1084 -16.27 62.63 13.23
CA VAL A 1084 -15.22 63.40 12.56
C VAL A 1084 -15.79 64.05 11.29
N ALA A 1085 -16.56 65.12 11.46
CA ALA A 1085 -17.23 65.85 10.37
C ALA A 1085 -16.28 66.72 9.52
N ASP A 1086 -15.08 67.01 10.02
CA ASP A 1086 -14.04 67.72 9.26
C ASP A 1086 -12.73 66.92 9.39
N PRO A 1087 -12.31 66.18 8.35
CA PRO A 1087 -11.05 65.45 8.43
C PRO A 1087 -9.95 66.49 8.56
N VAL A 1088 -8.98 66.24 9.45
CA VAL A 1088 -7.64 66.84 9.32
C VAL A 1088 -7.33 66.78 7.83
N ALA A 1089 -7.22 67.94 7.17
CA ALA A 1089 -6.98 68.03 5.74
C ALA A 1089 -5.56 67.52 5.49
N VAL A 1090 -5.38 66.21 5.54
CA VAL A 1090 -4.09 65.62 5.30
C VAL A 1090 -3.91 65.66 3.80
N ARG A 1091 -3.18 66.69 3.35
CA ARG A 1091 -2.70 66.76 1.98
C ARG A 1091 -2.04 65.41 1.65
N PRO A 1092 -2.25 64.85 0.44
CA PRO A 1092 -1.74 63.54 0.04
C PRO A 1092 -0.20 63.34 0.05
N GLY A 1093 0.56 64.26 0.66
CA GLY A 1093 2.00 64.14 0.97
C GLY A 1093 2.40 64.57 2.39
N GLY A 1094 1.45 64.75 3.32
CA GLY A 1094 1.73 65.16 4.71
C GLY A 1094 2.06 64.00 5.67
N GLY A 1095 2.95 64.26 6.64
CA GLY A 1095 3.35 63.30 7.68
C GLY A 1095 2.23 62.52 8.40
N PRO A 1096 1.07 63.11 8.77
CA PRO A 1096 0.03 62.37 9.50
C PRO A 1096 -0.70 61.29 8.68
N ALA A 1097 -0.86 61.43 7.37
CA ALA A 1097 -1.52 60.39 6.53
C ALA A 1097 -0.60 59.20 6.34
N LEU A 1098 0.69 59.47 6.18
CA LEU A 1098 1.73 58.44 6.13
C LEU A 1098 1.78 57.65 7.44
N LEU A 1099 1.59 58.31 8.59
CA LEU A 1099 1.50 57.65 9.90
C LEU A 1099 0.24 56.78 10.05
N VAL A 1100 -0.93 57.24 9.56
CA VAL A 1100 -2.17 56.45 9.58
C VAL A 1100 -2.08 55.22 8.68
N VAL A 1101 -1.50 55.36 7.47
CA VAL A 1101 -1.21 54.22 6.57
C VAL A 1101 -0.21 53.25 7.19
N ALA A 1102 0.86 53.76 7.80
CA ALA A 1102 1.86 52.94 8.48
C ALA A 1102 1.24 52.16 9.66
N ALA A 1103 0.42 52.81 10.48
CA ALA A 1103 -0.25 52.20 11.61
C ALA A 1103 -1.29 51.16 11.17
N ALA A 1104 -2.07 51.44 10.13
CA ALA A 1104 -3.03 50.49 9.57
C ALA A 1104 -2.33 49.29 8.92
N GLY A 1105 -1.27 49.53 8.14
CA GLY A 1105 -0.44 48.48 7.55
C GLY A 1105 0.28 47.62 8.59
N ALA A 1106 0.71 48.23 9.71
CA ALA A 1106 1.27 47.52 10.85
C ALA A 1106 0.22 46.74 11.63
N ALA A 1107 -0.99 47.27 11.84
CA ALA A 1107 -2.08 46.54 12.48
C ALA A 1107 -2.54 45.34 11.63
N LEU A 1108 -2.71 45.54 10.32
CA LEU A 1108 -3.02 44.48 9.36
C LEU A 1108 -1.90 43.44 9.30
N GLY A 1109 -0.65 43.87 9.29
CA GLY A 1109 0.53 43.00 9.36
C GLY A 1109 0.57 42.20 10.66
N ALA A 1110 0.29 42.83 11.81
CA ALA A 1110 0.24 42.17 13.10
C ALA A 1110 -0.88 41.12 13.16
N LEU A 1111 -2.05 41.39 12.57
CA LEU A 1111 -3.16 40.44 12.47
C LEU A 1111 -2.86 39.26 11.53
N VAL A 1112 -2.20 39.53 10.39
CA VAL A 1112 -1.71 38.50 9.46
C VAL A 1112 -0.61 37.65 10.10
N LEU A 1113 0.18 38.19 11.03
CA LEU A 1113 1.31 37.51 11.67
C LEU A 1113 1.01 36.99 13.09
N ALA A 1114 -0.15 37.34 13.66
CA ALA A 1114 -0.58 36.94 15.00
C ALA A 1114 -0.69 35.41 15.12
N GLY A 1115 0.03 34.84 16.08
CA GLY A 1115 0.09 33.39 16.28
C GLY A 1115 0.93 32.62 15.26
N PHE A 1116 1.51 33.28 14.25
CA PHE A 1116 2.41 32.68 13.26
C PHE A 1116 3.88 32.92 13.59
N LEU A 1117 4.22 34.17 13.92
CA LEU A 1117 5.57 34.55 14.34
C LEU A 1117 5.66 34.65 15.87
N ARG A 1118 6.88 34.50 16.40
CA ARG A 1118 7.14 34.86 17.80
C ARG A 1118 6.72 36.32 18.02
N PRO A 1119 6.14 36.68 19.18
CA PRO A 1119 5.54 38.00 19.38
C PRO A 1119 6.47 39.17 18.99
N GLY A 1120 7.75 39.09 19.35
CA GLY A 1120 8.74 40.11 18.99
C GLY A 1120 8.99 40.23 17.47
N TRP A 1121 9.06 39.11 16.75
CA TRP A 1121 9.19 39.11 15.29
C TRP A 1121 7.92 39.55 14.58
N ALA A 1122 6.75 39.18 15.11
CA ALA A 1122 5.46 39.63 14.60
C ALA A 1122 5.36 41.16 14.64
N ALA A 1123 5.70 41.76 15.78
CA ALA A 1123 5.70 43.22 15.95
C ALA A 1123 6.73 43.91 15.04
N LEU A 1124 7.94 43.36 14.94
CA LEU A 1124 9.02 43.95 14.13
C LEU A 1124 8.71 43.90 12.63
N VAL A 1125 8.23 42.75 12.13
CA VAL A 1125 7.84 42.60 10.71
C VAL A 1125 6.63 43.45 10.38
N ALA A 1126 5.62 43.47 11.26
CA ALA A 1126 4.44 44.32 11.10
C ALA A 1126 4.82 45.81 11.05
N GLY A 1127 5.68 46.26 11.97
CA GLY A 1127 6.19 47.63 12.01
C GLY A 1127 7.01 47.98 10.78
N ALA A 1128 7.93 47.10 10.36
CA ALA A 1128 8.74 47.29 9.15
C ALA A 1128 7.86 47.34 7.88
N ALA A 1129 6.85 46.48 7.76
CA ALA A 1129 5.92 46.47 6.65
C ALA A 1129 5.07 47.76 6.60
N GLY A 1130 4.61 48.25 7.75
CA GLY A 1130 3.92 49.54 7.87
C GLY A 1130 4.79 50.72 7.45
N LEU A 1131 6.04 50.78 7.92
CA LEU A 1131 7.01 51.82 7.55
C LEU A 1131 7.37 51.78 6.05
N THR A 1132 7.55 50.58 5.49
CA THR A 1132 7.87 50.40 4.06
C THR A 1132 6.69 50.83 3.19
N ALA A 1133 5.46 50.46 3.57
CA ALA A 1133 4.26 50.89 2.86
C ALA A 1133 4.15 52.43 2.84
N ALA A 1134 4.38 53.09 3.98
CA ALA A 1134 4.37 54.55 4.05
C ALA A 1134 5.48 55.19 3.20
N ALA A 1135 6.71 54.67 3.25
CA ALA A 1135 7.82 55.19 2.45
C ALA A 1135 7.57 55.09 0.94
N VAL A 1136 7.04 53.95 0.46
CA VAL A 1136 6.71 53.74 -0.96
C VAL A 1136 5.54 54.62 -1.39
N LEU A 1137 4.52 54.77 -0.54
CA LEU A 1137 3.38 55.65 -0.80
C LEU A 1137 3.82 57.11 -0.97
N GLY A 1138 4.71 57.58 -0.09
CA GLY A 1138 5.28 58.93 -0.17
C GLY A 1138 6.14 59.15 -1.42
N ALA A 1139 7.02 58.20 -1.75
CA ALA A 1139 7.91 58.30 -2.90
C ALA A 1139 7.17 58.23 -4.25
N VAL A 1140 6.26 57.26 -4.42
CA VAL A 1140 5.49 57.08 -5.66
C VAL A 1140 4.40 58.14 -5.80
N GLY A 1141 3.80 58.57 -4.68
CA GLY A 1141 2.87 59.69 -4.64
C GLY A 1141 3.51 60.99 -5.12
N ALA A 1142 4.75 61.27 -4.70
CA ALA A 1142 5.52 62.43 -5.16
C ALA A 1142 5.95 62.35 -6.64
N LEU A 1143 6.09 61.14 -7.20
CA LEU A 1143 6.54 60.93 -8.59
C LEU A 1143 5.42 60.89 -9.63
N THR A 1144 4.20 60.53 -9.24
CA THR A 1144 3.13 60.21 -10.20
C THR A 1144 1.92 61.14 -10.17
N ASP A 1145 1.83 62.05 -9.18
CA ASP A 1145 0.65 62.90 -8.89
C ASP A 1145 -0.69 62.13 -8.84
N ARG A 1146 -0.62 60.80 -8.77
CA ARG A 1146 -1.75 59.87 -8.82
C ARG A 1146 -1.73 59.02 -7.55
N PRO A 1147 -2.54 59.37 -6.53
CA PRO A 1147 -2.53 58.67 -5.24
C PRO A 1147 -2.84 57.16 -5.35
N GLY A 1148 -3.57 56.74 -6.37
CA GLY A 1148 -3.87 55.33 -6.64
C GLY A 1148 -2.65 54.47 -7.03
N ALA A 1149 -1.67 55.04 -7.74
CA ALA A 1149 -0.45 54.31 -8.12
C ALA A 1149 0.49 54.09 -6.92
N GLY A 1150 0.59 55.09 -6.03
CA GLY A 1150 1.33 54.98 -4.77
C GLY A 1150 0.71 53.98 -3.81
N ALA A 1151 -0.62 53.94 -3.70
CA ALA A 1151 -1.35 52.94 -2.92
C ALA A 1151 -1.13 51.51 -3.43
N ALA A 1152 -1.20 51.30 -4.74
CA ALA A 1152 -0.93 49.99 -5.35
C ALA A 1152 0.52 49.53 -5.11
N ALA A 1153 1.51 50.43 -5.26
CA ALA A 1153 2.92 50.13 -5.01
C ALA A 1153 3.21 49.85 -3.53
N ALA A 1154 2.58 50.58 -2.61
CA ALA A 1154 2.71 50.35 -1.17
C ALA A 1154 2.10 49.01 -0.74
N LEU A 1155 0.93 48.64 -1.30
CA LEU A 1155 0.32 47.33 -1.09
C LEU A 1155 1.20 46.20 -1.64
N LEU A 1156 1.81 46.38 -2.81
CA LEU A 1156 2.77 45.44 -3.38
C LEU A 1156 4.04 45.31 -2.52
N GLY A 1157 4.57 46.42 -2.01
CA GLY A 1157 5.73 46.42 -1.11
C GLY A 1157 5.43 45.77 0.23
N TRP A 1158 4.27 46.05 0.82
CA TRP A 1158 3.77 45.43 2.05
C TRP A 1158 3.57 43.93 1.87
N ALA A 1159 2.91 43.52 0.78
CA ALA A 1159 2.75 42.12 0.42
C ALA A 1159 4.11 41.46 0.18
N ALA A 1160 5.07 42.15 -0.42
CA ALA A 1160 6.41 41.62 -0.59
C ALA A 1160 7.07 41.32 0.76
N VAL A 1161 7.09 42.28 1.68
CA VAL A 1161 7.67 42.08 3.03
C VAL A 1161 6.99 40.92 3.76
N LEU A 1162 5.66 40.84 3.73
CA LEU A 1162 4.90 39.76 4.40
C LEU A 1162 5.06 38.40 3.74
N TRP A 1163 5.19 38.33 2.42
CA TRP A 1163 5.45 37.09 1.69
C TRP A 1163 6.81 36.47 2.05
N TRP A 1164 7.80 37.30 2.37
CA TRP A 1164 9.15 36.88 2.74
C TRP A 1164 9.35 36.71 4.25
N ALA A 1165 8.44 37.24 5.07
CA ALA A 1165 8.50 37.22 6.54
C ALA A 1165 8.54 35.83 7.21
N PRO A 1166 7.86 34.77 6.71
CA PRO A 1166 7.91 33.46 7.34
C PRO A 1166 9.16 32.72 6.86
N ARG A 1167 10.27 32.88 7.61
CA ARG A 1167 11.42 31.98 7.61
C ARG A 1167 11.28 31.02 8.79
N GLU A 1168 11.84 29.83 8.69
CA GLU A 1168 11.66 28.77 9.70
C GLU A 1168 12.07 29.20 11.13
N ALA A 1169 13.09 30.06 11.25
CA ALA A 1169 13.53 30.61 12.53
C ALA A 1169 12.59 31.67 13.13
N THR A 1170 11.76 32.34 12.32
CA THR A 1170 10.84 33.41 12.76
C THR A 1170 9.49 32.86 13.19
N LEU A 1171 9.12 31.67 12.71
CA LEU A 1171 7.90 30.96 13.03
C LEU A 1171 7.88 30.52 14.50
N ARG A 1172 6.69 30.55 15.12
CA ARG A 1172 6.48 29.85 16.39
C ARG A 1172 6.63 28.35 16.13
N ARG A 1173 7.62 27.71 16.76
CA ARG A 1173 7.56 26.27 16.98
C ARG A 1173 6.42 26.06 17.95
N TRP A 1174 5.30 25.53 17.47
CA TRP A 1174 4.29 25.01 18.36
C TRP A 1174 4.95 23.82 19.06
N GLU A 1175 5.17 23.94 20.36
CA GLU A 1175 5.73 22.86 21.15
C GLU A 1175 4.83 21.63 20.96
N ARG A 1176 5.45 20.45 20.84
CA ARG A 1176 4.81 19.13 20.77
C ARG A 1176 4.02 18.78 22.06
N SER A 1177 3.29 19.73 22.65
CA SER A 1177 2.76 19.68 24.00
C SER A 1177 1.25 19.80 24.11
N GLU A 1178 0.52 19.90 22.99
CA GLU A 1178 -0.95 19.77 23.00
C GLU A 1178 -1.49 18.62 22.12
N GLU A 1179 -0.65 18.03 21.26
CA GLU A 1179 -0.97 16.75 20.62
C GLU A 1179 -0.51 15.61 21.53
N LEU A 1180 -1.44 14.70 21.84
CA LEU A 1180 -1.33 13.63 22.83
C LEU A 1180 0.01 12.91 22.72
N ARG A 1181 0.88 13.07 23.74
CA ARG A 1181 2.07 12.23 23.87
C ARG A 1181 1.63 10.81 24.24
N PRO A 1182 2.27 9.76 23.70
CA PRO A 1182 2.04 8.40 24.17
C PRO A 1182 2.42 8.29 25.66
N PRO A 1183 1.68 7.51 26.46
CA PRO A 1183 2.06 7.25 27.83
C PRO A 1183 3.32 6.37 27.82
N GLY A 1184 4.47 6.92 28.23
CA GLY A 1184 5.70 6.12 28.40
C GLY A 1184 7.03 6.82 28.11
N GLY A 1185 7.04 8.00 27.49
CA GLY A 1185 8.27 8.76 27.24
C GLY A 1185 8.86 9.38 28.51
N ARG A 1186 9.49 8.58 29.38
CA ARG A 1186 10.40 9.11 30.41
C ARG A 1186 11.56 9.79 29.68
N ARG A 1187 11.70 11.11 29.87
CA ARG A 1187 12.91 11.84 29.51
C ARG A 1187 14.09 11.21 30.27
N ALA A 1188 14.95 10.45 29.59
CA ALA A 1188 16.34 10.40 30.01
C ALA A 1188 16.91 11.80 29.77
N ARG A 1189 17.05 12.60 30.84
CA ARG A 1189 17.90 13.79 30.80
C ARG A 1189 19.34 13.29 30.80
N GLY A 1190 20.04 13.52 29.70
CA GLY A 1190 21.48 13.46 29.55
C GLY A 1190 21.89 14.61 28.65
#